data_AF-A0A2S8SQH9-F1
#
_entry.id   AF-A0A2S8SQH9-F1
#
_cell.length_a   1.000
_cell.length_b   1.000
_cell.length_c   1.000
_cell.angle_alpha   90.00
_cell.angle_beta   90.00
_cell.angle_gamma   90.00
#
_symmetry.space_group_name_H-M   'P 1'
#
loop_
_entity.id
_entity.type
_entity.pdbx_description
1 polymer ?
#
loop_
_entity_poly.entity_id
_entity_poly.type
_entity_poly.pdbx_seq_one_letter_code
_entity_poly.pdbx_strand_id
1 'polypeptide(L)'
;MRFRLFSAVLFPVILAGFLGSSRAYGAPASLVVDDFEDGVSNWTRADKARIGLSDIVAVKADVASSGSPTNGGALKSTGAALLAFKSAQGSWASLSREVDGAAWAKIGASALSFRMSGGGNARGVILQLRAKTSGRDMTFSLPRPVRLDLTRWRRVAIPLTDFKGPQGEALAPRLSAVYLLQFQQTGTWDSRFFSIDDLTVEGSGIPIVAALPKKSAAPKNSSVASVSTAGAIKIGADFLRVSGAIRASANISMGASYAGPGTSPLQSSKEFRSAVALLKPKFMRLDVGALADLADSSRPAFDFSRLVDAARRARALGAEPLVALTNPPEWGLDARAYSVLCTDAARALNLKSSGAATRFFELSPGGEDIDNATAISYYNAGFGALKGLSKALRVGGFGAPAGSLASQTAFLQSARGLDFLSVSSFGAQSGSPSDALLLSGARDVSDLKTAAGALDKSKWARAALFVTQANVSGAKNPGESAPSDIRLVGRVSGAWWAQFMASGSRLADQIFYNDAINPEWGFLDEGARAYPSYYSLWLWNTFFPSGSKRVVTTSSSQAIFVSAANTPTSHNMLLVNTTNVPQVAQIGIRGFPVLREARLRLFDDPQQSVRFTTLPKSPFQTVKLQPYAVAVVQFIEPPKR
;
A
#
# COMPACT_ATOMS: atom_id res chain seq x y z
N MET A 1 70.83 -57.90 -4.51
CA MET A 1 72.03 -58.03 -3.64
C MET A 1 71.64 -57.54 -2.25
N ARG A 2 72.10 -58.24 -1.20
CA ARG A 2 71.84 -58.05 0.25
C ARG A 2 72.11 -56.59 0.69
N PHE A 3 71.40 -56.00 1.67
CA PHE A 3 71.67 -56.08 3.12
C PHE A 3 70.48 -55.48 3.92
N ARG A 4 69.78 -56.27 4.75
CA ARG A 4 69.70 -56.17 6.24
C ARG A 4 70.69 -55.20 6.93
N LEU A 5 70.23 -54.43 7.93
CA LEU A 5 70.55 -54.66 9.36
C LEU A 5 69.98 -53.54 10.30
N PHE A 6 69.27 -53.99 11.36
CA PHE A 6 69.34 -53.64 12.81
C PHE A 6 69.04 -52.20 13.28
N SER A 7 68.02 -51.97 14.12
CA SER A 7 67.80 -52.33 15.55
C SER A 7 68.32 -51.26 16.52
N ALA A 8 67.39 -50.67 17.29
CA ALA A 8 67.52 -50.21 18.68
C ALA A 8 66.19 -49.53 19.08
N VAL A 9 65.68 -49.43 20.32
CA VAL A 9 65.70 -50.16 21.59
C VAL A 9 64.80 -49.30 22.53
N LEU A 10 63.94 -49.97 23.32
CA LEU A 10 63.27 -49.63 24.59
C LEU A 10 62.93 -48.16 25.03
N PHE A 11 61.65 -48.03 25.46
CA PHE A 11 60.99 -47.25 26.56
C PHE A 11 61.84 -46.68 27.73
N PRO A 12 61.28 -45.90 28.71
CA PRO A 12 60.16 -44.91 28.77
C PRO A 12 60.61 -43.55 29.37
N VAL A 13 59.68 -42.58 29.57
CA VAL A 13 59.48 -41.73 30.79
C VAL A 13 59.02 -40.28 30.47
N ILE A 14 57.77 -40.02 30.91
CA ILE A 14 57.18 -38.77 31.45
C ILE A 14 57.28 -37.46 30.63
N LEU A 15 56.12 -36.99 30.14
CA LEU A 15 55.75 -35.60 30.35
C LEU A 15 54.25 -35.46 30.66
N ALA A 16 53.99 -34.98 31.86
CA ALA A 16 52.69 -34.61 32.36
C ALA A 16 52.12 -33.39 31.62
N GLY A 17 50.80 -33.39 31.47
CA GLY A 17 49.99 -32.19 31.70
C GLY A 17 50.07 -31.07 30.66
N PHE A 18 49.40 -31.24 29.53
CA PHE A 18 48.52 -30.21 29.00
C PHE A 18 47.23 -30.87 28.54
N LEU A 19 46.28 -30.99 29.47
CA LEU A 19 44.85 -31.13 29.14
C LEU A 19 44.44 -29.83 28.44
N GLY A 20 44.71 -29.77 27.14
CA GLY A 20 44.04 -28.86 26.23
C GLY A 20 42.57 -29.22 26.28
N SER A 21 41.81 -28.43 27.03
CA SER A 21 40.36 -28.47 27.02
C SER A 21 39.93 -28.19 25.58
N SER A 22 39.63 -29.25 24.84
CA SER A 22 38.88 -29.16 23.60
C SER A 22 37.56 -28.48 23.95
N ARG A 23 37.49 -27.15 23.76
CA ARG A 23 36.21 -26.44 23.78
C ARG A 23 35.35 -27.13 22.74
N ALA A 24 34.31 -27.82 23.21
CA ALA A 24 33.26 -28.31 22.34
C ALA A 24 32.72 -27.09 21.59
N TYR A 25 33.09 -26.96 20.32
CA TYR A 25 32.46 -25.99 19.43
C TYR A 25 31.01 -26.46 19.28
N GLY A 26 30.08 -25.71 19.86
CA GLY A 26 28.66 -25.92 19.61
C GLY A 26 28.38 -25.80 18.11
N ALA A 27 27.43 -26.58 17.60
CA ALA A 27 26.97 -26.39 16.25
C ALA A 27 26.39 -24.97 16.11
N PRO A 28 26.63 -24.25 15.00
CA PRO A 28 26.03 -22.94 14.75
C PRO A 28 24.52 -23.00 14.98
N ALA A 29 24.01 -22.09 15.80
CA ALA A 29 22.59 -22.03 16.17
C ALA A 29 22.00 -20.69 15.74
N SER A 30 20.84 -20.72 15.10
CA SER A 30 20.12 -19.51 14.68
C SER A 30 18.73 -19.47 15.30
N LEU A 31 18.33 -18.29 15.79
CA LEU A 31 16.95 -18.02 16.23
C LEU A 31 16.31 -17.02 15.28
N VAL A 32 15.14 -17.35 14.76
CA VAL A 32 14.32 -16.40 13.99
C VAL A 32 13.72 -15.39 14.97
N VAL A 33 14.06 -14.12 14.78
CA VAL A 33 13.45 -13.01 15.50
C VAL A 33 12.17 -12.60 14.78
N ASP A 34 12.20 -12.48 13.45
CA ASP A 34 11.04 -12.24 12.59
C ASP A 34 11.36 -12.60 11.14
N ASP A 35 10.56 -13.46 10.52
CA ASP A 35 10.59 -13.75 9.07
C ASP A 35 9.43 -13.05 8.33
N PHE A 36 8.58 -12.30 9.06
CA PHE A 36 7.47 -11.53 8.51
C PHE A 36 6.41 -12.35 7.76
N GLU A 37 6.45 -13.68 7.83
CA GLU A 37 5.42 -14.56 7.26
C GLU A 37 4.07 -14.35 7.95
N ASP A 38 4.10 -14.09 9.26
CA ASP A 38 2.94 -13.74 10.08
C ASP A 38 2.62 -12.22 10.09
N GLY A 39 3.32 -11.44 9.26
CA GLY A 39 3.20 -9.99 9.15
C GLY A 39 3.98 -9.19 10.21
N VAL A 40 3.56 -7.95 10.47
CA VAL A 40 4.33 -6.97 11.29
C VAL A 40 3.67 -6.60 12.61
N SER A 41 2.73 -7.42 13.09
CA SER A 41 1.86 -7.11 14.24
C SER A 41 2.58 -7.02 15.59
N ASN A 42 3.72 -7.70 15.70
CA ASN A 42 4.60 -7.69 16.87
C ASN A 42 5.53 -6.47 16.91
N TRP A 43 5.43 -5.58 15.92
CA TRP A 43 6.14 -4.31 15.90
C TRP A 43 5.29 -3.19 16.47
N THR A 44 5.93 -2.35 17.25
CA THR A 44 5.38 -1.18 17.91
C THR A 44 5.99 0.07 17.30
N ARG A 45 5.24 1.16 17.35
CA ARG A 45 5.64 2.46 16.79
C ARG A 45 5.60 3.46 17.93
N ALA A 46 6.65 4.27 18.04
CA ALA A 46 6.67 5.38 18.96
C ALA A 46 7.28 6.58 18.27
N ASP A 47 6.67 7.75 18.37
CA ASP A 47 7.22 8.98 17.83
C ASP A 47 6.88 10.17 18.72
N LYS A 48 7.67 11.24 18.59
CA LYS A 48 7.50 12.48 19.37
C LYS A 48 6.11 13.11 19.17
N ALA A 49 5.53 12.94 17.98
CA ALA A 49 4.31 13.62 17.57
C ALA A 49 3.02 12.83 17.85
N ARG A 50 3.09 11.54 18.24
CA ARG A 50 1.99 10.55 18.27
C ARG A 50 1.20 10.43 16.95
N ILE A 51 1.73 10.93 15.82
CA ILE A 51 1.01 11.09 14.54
C ILE A 51 1.92 10.68 13.36
N GLY A 52 2.37 9.43 13.33
CA GLY A 52 2.76 8.74 12.10
C GLY A 52 4.04 9.24 11.43
N LEU A 53 5.07 9.58 12.22
CA LEU A 53 6.43 9.82 11.72
C LEU A 53 7.16 8.53 11.37
N SER A 54 6.68 7.39 11.87
CA SER A 54 7.16 6.06 11.48
C SER A 54 5.99 5.11 11.16
N ASP A 55 6.15 4.29 10.12
CA ASP A 55 5.19 3.24 9.72
C ASP A 55 5.94 1.93 9.45
N ILE A 56 5.25 0.80 9.64
CA ILE A 56 5.75 -0.54 9.28
C ILE A 56 4.61 -1.35 8.69
N VAL A 57 4.87 -2.01 7.56
CA VAL A 57 3.86 -2.71 6.77
C VAL A 57 4.40 -4.02 6.27
N ALA A 58 3.63 -5.10 6.38
CA ALA A 58 3.95 -6.35 5.69
C ALA A 58 3.83 -6.15 4.17
N VAL A 59 4.85 -6.55 3.42
CA VAL A 59 4.93 -6.50 1.95
C VAL A 59 5.41 -7.85 1.44
N LYS A 60 5.16 -8.16 0.16
CA LYS A 60 5.68 -9.39 -0.44
C LYS A 60 7.16 -9.21 -0.78
N ALA A 61 7.99 -10.21 -0.47
CA ALA A 61 9.35 -10.27 -0.97
C ALA A 61 9.29 -10.51 -2.50
N ASP A 62 9.47 -9.46 -3.29
CA ASP A 62 9.28 -9.53 -4.74
C ASP A 62 10.31 -10.49 -5.38
N VAL A 63 9.83 -11.57 -6.00
CA VAL A 63 10.68 -12.60 -6.64
C VAL A 63 11.15 -12.16 -8.03
N ALA A 64 10.49 -11.15 -8.63
CA ALA A 64 10.68 -10.77 -10.02
C ALA A 64 11.58 -9.55 -10.27
N SER A 65 11.97 -8.79 -9.24
CA SER A 65 13.00 -7.74 -9.40
C SER A 65 14.40 -8.38 -9.37
N SER A 66 15.33 -7.90 -10.21
CA SER A 66 16.69 -8.43 -10.44
C SER A 66 17.63 -8.28 -9.23
N GLY A 67 17.22 -8.92 -8.14
CA GLY A 67 17.80 -8.81 -6.82
C GLY A 67 16.91 -9.44 -5.73
N SER A 68 15.91 -10.26 -6.09
CA SER A 68 15.16 -11.08 -5.14
C SER A 68 16.11 -11.80 -4.15
N PRO A 69 15.67 -12.07 -2.90
CA PRO A 69 16.42 -12.88 -1.94
C PRO A 69 16.93 -14.23 -2.49
N THR A 70 16.37 -14.70 -3.59
CA THR A 70 16.68 -16.00 -4.21
C THR A 70 18.04 -16.07 -4.93
N ASN A 71 18.69 -14.96 -5.26
CA ASN A 71 19.97 -14.97 -6.02
C ASN A 71 21.23 -15.29 -5.18
N GLY A 72 21.07 -15.99 -4.05
CA GLY A 72 22.18 -16.41 -3.20
C GLY A 72 21.73 -17.26 -2.03
N GLY A 73 21.42 -18.53 -2.29
CA GLY A 73 21.03 -19.52 -1.29
C GLY A 73 19.52 -19.59 -1.06
N ALA A 74 18.98 -20.80 -1.16
CA ALA A 74 17.56 -21.12 -1.07
C ALA A 74 16.90 -20.55 0.20
N LEU A 75 16.02 -19.57 0.03
CA LEU A 75 15.08 -19.11 1.05
C LEU A 75 13.68 -19.00 0.44
N LYS A 76 12.72 -19.59 1.17
CA LYS A 76 11.30 -19.74 0.85
C LYS A 76 10.45 -18.60 1.45
N SER A 77 11.04 -17.43 1.71
CA SER A 77 10.30 -16.32 2.31
C SER A 77 9.32 -15.71 1.30
N THR A 78 8.05 -15.59 1.71
CA THR A 78 6.99 -14.92 0.96
C THR A 78 6.64 -13.55 1.56
N GLY A 79 7.10 -13.26 2.78
CA GLY A 79 6.89 -12.03 3.51
C GLY A 79 8.13 -11.14 3.61
N ALA A 80 7.92 -9.85 3.83
CA ALA A 80 8.94 -8.87 4.21
C ALA A 80 8.24 -7.70 4.92
N ALA A 81 9.00 -6.84 5.59
CA ALA A 81 8.46 -5.61 6.16
C ALA A 81 9.02 -4.38 5.48
N LEU A 82 8.14 -3.48 5.01
CA LEU A 82 8.49 -2.12 4.61
C LEU A 82 8.42 -1.20 5.84
N LEU A 83 9.57 -0.66 6.22
CA LEU A 83 9.72 0.32 7.30
C LEU A 83 9.84 1.71 6.68
N ALA A 84 9.11 2.66 7.23
CA ALA A 84 9.10 4.04 6.78
C ALA A 84 9.33 5.00 7.95
N PHE A 85 10.19 5.99 7.75
CA PHE A 85 10.31 7.18 8.60
C PHE A 85 10.05 8.41 7.73
N LYS A 86 9.03 9.20 8.05
CA LYS A 86 8.74 10.44 7.31
C LYS A 86 9.70 11.56 7.72
N SER A 87 9.95 12.51 6.83
CA SER A 87 10.79 13.67 7.13
C SER A 87 10.31 14.42 8.37
N ALA A 88 11.26 14.86 9.20
CA ALA A 88 10.99 15.60 10.42
C ALA A 88 12.17 16.51 10.78
N GLN A 89 11.88 17.58 11.54
CA GLN A 89 12.88 18.49 12.10
C GLN A 89 12.83 18.43 13.62
N GLY A 90 13.99 18.31 14.27
CA GLY A 90 14.10 18.31 15.75
C GLY A 90 13.20 17.28 16.46
N SER A 91 13.04 16.09 15.89
CA SER A 91 12.07 15.08 16.35
C SER A 91 12.73 13.76 16.76
N TRP A 92 11.93 12.76 17.12
CA TRP A 92 12.35 11.36 17.20
C TRP A 92 11.20 10.43 16.79
N ALA A 93 11.54 9.28 16.21
CA ALA A 93 10.60 8.22 15.84
C ALA A 93 11.29 6.85 15.89
N SER A 94 10.55 5.80 16.23
CA SER A 94 11.07 4.44 16.37
C SER A 94 10.06 3.36 15.98
N LEU A 95 10.60 2.27 15.44
CA LEU A 95 9.91 1.02 15.14
C LEU A 95 10.59 -0.08 15.95
N SER A 96 9.85 -0.72 16.86
CA SER A 96 10.44 -1.60 17.88
C SER A 96 9.71 -2.93 18.00
N ARG A 97 10.44 -4.03 18.23
CA ARG A 97 9.89 -5.37 18.47
C ARG A 97 10.44 -5.94 19.78
N GLU A 98 9.58 -6.57 20.57
CA GLU A 98 10.00 -7.30 21.77
C GLU A 98 10.82 -8.53 21.38
N VAL A 99 11.90 -8.79 22.12
CA VAL A 99 12.81 -9.90 21.88
C VAL A 99 13.15 -10.60 23.21
N ASP A 100 13.57 -11.86 23.14
CA ASP A 100 14.02 -12.61 24.32
C ASP A 100 15.55 -12.73 24.34
N GLY A 101 16.21 -11.79 25.02
CA GLY A 101 17.66 -11.81 25.19
C GLY A 101 18.17 -13.02 25.96
N ALA A 102 17.36 -13.62 26.84
CA ALA A 102 17.74 -14.85 27.54
C ALA A 102 17.80 -16.05 26.59
N ALA A 103 16.90 -16.11 25.58
CA ALA A 103 17.01 -17.08 24.50
C ALA A 103 18.26 -16.85 23.64
N TRP A 104 18.62 -15.60 23.35
CA TRP A 104 19.83 -15.25 22.61
C TRP A 104 21.10 -15.66 23.36
N ALA A 105 21.15 -15.40 24.66
CA ALA A 105 22.27 -15.83 25.51
C ALA A 105 22.42 -17.36 25.53
N LYS A 106 21.33 -18.13 25.53
CA LYS A 106 21.37 -19.61 25.53
C LYS A 106 21.99 -20.21 24.28
N ILE A 107 21.83 -19.58 23.11
CA ILE A 107 22.45 -20.06 21.86
C ILE A 107 23.85 -19.49 21.63
N GLY A 108 24.36 -18.69 22.55
CA GLY A 108 25.64 -18.03 22.37
C GLY A 108 25.62 -16.99 21.25
N ALA A 109 24.55 -16.19 21.18
CA ALA A 109 24.37 -15.21 20.12
C ALA A 109 25.57 -14.26 19.99
N SER A 110 25.98 -14.05 18.75
CA SER A 110 27.17 -13.31 18.35
C SER A 110 26.88 -12.25 17.29
N ALA A 111 25.83 -12.43 16.48
CA ALA A 111 25.42 -11.46 15.47
C ALA A 111 23.88 -11.38 15.35
N LEU A 112 23.40 -10.19 14.99
CA LEU A 112 22.04 -9.97 14.48
C LEU A 112 22.14 -9.85 12.97
N SER A 113 21.41 -10.67 12.23
CA SER A 113 21.38 -10.63 10.77
C SER A 113 19.98 -10.44 10.21
N PHE A 114 19.89 -9.75 9.08
CA PHE A 114 18.66 -9.61 8.32
C PHE A 114 18.99 -9.33 6.86
N ARG A 115 18.06 -9.62 5.96
CA ARG A 115 18.10 -9.14 4.58
C ARG A 115 17.49 -7.74 4.53
N MET A 116 18.06 -6.86 3.72
CA MET A 116 17.58 -5.49 3.58
C MET A 116 17.68 -4.99 2.14
N SER A 117 16.69 -4.21 1.71
CA SER A 117 16.72 -3.36 0.53
C SER A 117 16.33 -1.94 0.94
N GLY A 118 17.22 -0.97 0.74
CA GLY A 118 17.05 0.43 1.10
C GLY A 118 16.56 1.30 -0.06
N GLY A 119 15.89 2.42 0.27
CA GLY A 119 15.38 3.40 -0.69
C GLY A 119 16.42 4.36 -1.31
N GLY A 120 17.72 4.05 -1.19
CA GLY A 120 18.82 4.82 -1.76
C GLY A 120 19.41 5.92 -0.86
N ASN A 121 19.18 5.87 0.45
CA ASN A 121 19.60 6.93 1.38
C ASN A 121 20.90 6.58 2.13
N ALA A 122 21.95 7.37 1.93
CA ALA A 122 23.25 7.14 2.56
C ALA A 122 23.30 7.39 4.09
N ARG A 123 22.38 8.19 4.65
CA ARG A 123 22.40 8.61 6.06
C ARG A 123 21.79 7.59 7.04
N GLY A 124 21.20 6.51 6.54
CA GLY A 124 20.94 5.29 7.30
C GLY A 124 19.80 5.34 8.33
N VAL A 125 19.71 4.34 9.21
CA VAL A 125 18.80 4.28 10.36
C VAL A 125 19.55 3.79 11.59
N ILE A 126 19.24 4.35 12.76
CA ILE A 126 19.89 3.93 14.01
C ILE A 126 19.28 2.58 14.41
N LEU A 127 20.12 1.58 14.67
CA LEU A 127 19.69 0.30 15.21
C LEU A 127 20.13 0.21 16.68
N GLN A 128 19.19 -0.16 17.55
CA GLN A 128 19.38 -0.20 18.98
C GLN A 128 18.81 -1.48 19.60
N LEU A 129 19.40 -1.88 20.72
CA LEU A 129 18.91 -2.92 21.61
C LEU A 129 18.70 -2.32 23.01
N ARG A 130 17.58 -2.62 23.66
CA ARG A 130 17.30 -2.19 25.03
C ARG A 130 17.39 -3.35 26.00
N ALA A 131 18.02 -3.12 27.15
CA ALA A 131 18.15 -4.11 28.21
C ALA A 131 17.75 -3.54 29.58
N LYS A 132 17.16 -4.37 30.44
CA LYS A 132 16.89 -4.01 31.85
C LYS A 132 18.01 -4.52 32.75
N THR A 133 18.93 -3.66 33.15
CA THR A 133 20.02 -4.02 34.06
C THR A 133 19.81 -3.34 35.42
N SER A 134 19.71 -4.14 36.49
CA SER A 134 19.50 -3.64 37.86
C SER A 134 18.31 -2.67 38.00
N GLY A 135 17.20 -2.99 37.31
CA GLY A 135 15.98 -2.17 37.32
C GLY A 135 16.03 -0.90 36.46
N ARG A 136 17.18 -0.59 35.83
CA ARG A 136 17.33 0.54 34.89
C ARG A 136 17.31 0.06 33.45
N ASP A 137 16.71 0.89 32.60
CA ASP A 137 16.62 0.65 31.16
C ASP A 137 17.86 1.25 30.49
N MET A 138 18.63 0.39 29.81
CA MET A 138 19.88 0.75 29.14
C MET A 138 19.73 0.58 27.63
N THR A 139 20.24 1.56 26.87
CA THR A 139 20.23 1.53 25.40
C THR A 139 21.62 1.20 24.88
N PHE A 140 21.72 0.17 24.04
CA PHE A 140 22.91 -0.18 23.29
C PHE A 140 22.69 0.15 21.83
N SER A 141 23.52 1.02 21.26
CA SER A 141 23.37 1.48 19.87
C SER A 141 24.60 1.15 19.05
N LEU A 142 24.43 1.03 17.73
CA LEU A 142 25.57 1.02 16.83
C LEU A 142 26.23 2.41 16.78
N PRO A 143 27.57 2.48 16.72
CA PRO A 143 28.29 3.75 16.59
C PRO A 143 28.04 4.42 15.23
N ARG A 144 27.62 3.65 14.21
CA ARG A 144 27.23 4.15 12.90
C ARG A 144 25.83 3.63 12.53
N PRO A 145 24.97 4.46 11.92
CA PRO A 145 23.68 4.01 11.42
C PRO A 145 23.80 2.89 10.37
N VAL A 146 22.81 2.01 10.32
CA VAL A 146 22.65 1.03 9.25
C VAL A 146 22.35 1.78 7.96
N ARG A 147 23.23 1.69 6.96
CA ARG A 147 23.09 2.45 5.71
C ARG A 147 21.91 1.94 4.88
N LEU A 148 21.18 2.85 4.21
CA LEU A 148 19.99 2.53 3.41
C LEU A 148 20.22 2.79 1.90
N ASP A 149 21.48 2.85 1.45
CA ASP A 149 21.85 3.03 0.04
C ASP A 149 21.90 1.71 -0.75
N LEU A 150 21.53 0.59 -0.12
CA LEU A 150 21.48 -0.72 -0.73
C LEU A 150 20.21 -0.87 -1.58
N THR A 151 20.25 -0.49 -2.86
CA THR A 151 19.08 -0.57 -3.77
C THR A 151 18.68 -1.98 -4.20
N ARG A 152 19.44 -3.01 -3.79
CA ARG A 152 19.17 -4.43 -4.00
C ARG A 152 19.18 -5.14 -2.66
N TRP A 153 18.49 -6.28 -2.55
CA TRP A 153 18.52 -7.09 -1.34
C TRP A 153 19.94 -7.54 -1.02
N ARG A 154 20.37 -7.25 0.20
CA ARG A 154 21.67 -7.68 0.75
C ARG A 154 21.46 -8.22 2.15
N ARG A 155 22.23 -9.25 2.50
CA ARG A 155 22.34 -9.69 3.88
C ARG A 155 23.19 -8.69 4.65
N VAL A 156 22.64 -8.16 5.73
CA VAL A 156 23.30 -7.31 6.71
C VAL A 156 23.50 -8.16 7.95
N ALA A 157 24.74 -8.37 8.35
CA ALA A 157 25.09 -9.10 9.57
C ALA A 157 25.88 -8.17 10.48
N ILE A 158 25.37 -7.95 11.69
CA ILE A 158 25.87 -6.96 12.64
C ILE A 158 26.34 -7.70 13.88
N PRO A 159 27.66 -7.72 14.16
CA PRO A 159 28.18 -8.30 15.39
C PRO A 159 27.55 -7.66 16.63
N LEU A 160 27.09 -8.47 17.58
CA LEU A 160 26.54 -7.97 18.85
C LEU A 160 27.59 -7.21 19.68
N THR A 161 28.87 -7.42 19.41
CA THR A 161 30.00 -6.68 19.99
C THR A 161 30.04 -5.20 19.58
N ASP A 162 29.39 -4.85 18.46
CA ASP A 162 29.40 -3.50 17.91
C ASP A 162 28.36 -2.59 18.58
N PHE A 163 27.40 -3.17 19.31
CA PHE A 163 26.44 -2.43 20.11
C PHE A 163 27.11 -1.95 21.41
N LYS A 164 27.13 -0.62 21.61
CA LYS A 164 27.75 0.02 22.77
C LYS A 164 26.72 0.73 23.63
N GLY A 165 26.85 0.59 24.95
CA GLY A 165 26.08 1.35 25.93
C GLY A 165 26.48 2.83 25.98
N PRO A 166 25.78 3.65 26.79
CA PRO A 166 26.02 5.09 26.88
C PRO A 166 27.43 5.49 27.32
N GLN A 167 28.14 4.62 28.05
CA GLN A 167 29.52 4.81 28.51
C GLN A 167 30.49 3.87 27.77
N GLY A 168 30.10 3.33 26.61
CA GLY A 168 30.92 2.40 25.82
C GLY A 168 30.86 0.95 26.28
N GLU A 169 29.93 0.59 27.18
CA GLU A 169 29.87 -0.75 27.73
C GLU A 169 29.47 -1.79 26.68
N ALA A 170 30.05 -2.99 26.80
CA ALA A 170 29.73 -4.10 25.92
C ALA A 170 28.33 -4.68 26.22
N LEU A 171 27.63 -5.09 25.16
CA LEU A 171 26.33 -5.76 25.26
C LEU A 171 26.42 -7.19 25.81
N ALA A 172 27.49 -7.93 25.48
CA ALA A 172 27.58 -9.38 25.73
C ALA A 172 27.28 -9.82 27.18
N PRO A 173 27.80 -9.15 28.25
CA PRO A 173 27.49 -9.52 29.64
C PRO A 173 26.04 -9.27 30.05
N ARG A 174 25.28 -8.50 29.26
CA ARG A 174 23.92 -8.05 29.54
C ARG A 174 22.91 -8.59 28.52
N LEU A 175 23.35 -9.50 27.65
CA LEU A 175 22.55 -10.05 26.56
C LEU A 175 21.26 -10.70 27.05
N SER A 176 21.32 -11.43 28.18
CA SER A 176 20.15 -12.07 28.81
C SER A 176 19.08 -11.10 29.29
N ALA A 177 19.43 -9.82 29.46
CA ALA A 177 18.54 -8.76 29.90
C ALA A 177 17.95 -7.95 28.74
N VAL A 178 18.33 -8.23 27.50
CA VAL A 178 17.79 -7.56 26.30
C VAL A 178 16.33 -7.96 26.11
N TYR A 179 15.47 -6.97 25.88
CA TYR A 179 14.03 -7.19 25.72
C TYR A 179 13.41 -6.45 24.53
N LEU A 180 14.16 -5.54 23.88
CA LEU A 180 13.64 -4.76 22.76
C LEU A 180 14.70 -4.55 21.67
N LEU A 181 14.31 -4.79 20.41
CA LEU A 181 15.02 -4.37 19.20
C LEU A 181 14.35 -3.13 18.62
N GLN A 182 15.12 -2.15 18.16
CA GLN A 182 14.56 -0.87 17.71
C GLN A 182 15.33 -0.25 16.53
N PHE A 183 14.60 0.10 15.47
CA PHE A 183 15.04 1.05 14.46
C PHE A 183 14.59 2.45 14.85
N GLN A 184 15.46 3.45 14.78
CA GLN A 184 15.18 4.80 15.27
C GLN A 184 15.75 5.90 14.37
N GLN A 185 15.05 7.04 14.39
CA GLN A 185 15.52 8.34 13.93
C GLN A 185 15.46 9.37 15.04
N THR A 186 16.43 10.28 15.08
CA THR A 186 16.50 11.42 16.00
C THR A 186 17.04 12.66 15.29
N GLY A 187 16.64 13.85 15.74
CA GLY A 187 17.09 15.12 15.18
C GLY A 187 16.30 15.51 13.92
N THR A 188 17.01 15.86 12.86
CA THR A 188 16.42 16.29 11.59
C THR A 188 16.77 15.28 10.50
N TRP A 189 15.76 14.74 9.82
CA TRP A 189 15.93 13.77 8.75
C TRP A 189 14.92 13.95 7.62
N ASP A 190 15.30 13.45 6.46
CA ASP A 190 14.50 13.26 5.25
C ASP A 190 13.72 11.93 5.29
N SER A 191 12.69 11.76 4.47
CA SER A 191 11.91 10.52 4.45
C SER A 191 12.78 9.32 4.05
N ARG A 192 12.69 8.23 4.82
CA ARG A 192 13.48 7.00 4.66
C ARG A 192 12.54 5.82 4.57
N PHE A 193 12.75 5.00 3.55
CA PHE A 193 12.01 3.78 3.31
C PHE A 193 13.00 2.65 3.08
N PHE A 194 12.77 1.51 3.72
CA PHE A 194 13.57 0.33 3.52
C PHE A 194 12.77 -0.92 3.86
N SER A 195 13.01 -1.98 3.11
CA SER A 195 12.43 -3.28 3.37
C SER A 195 13.43 -4.16 4.10
N ILE A 196 12.96 -4.94 5.06
CA ILE A 196 13.74 -5.98 5.75
C ILE A 196 13.03 -7.32 5.69
N ASP A 197 13.80 -8.40 5.79
CA ASP A 197 13.33 -9.78 5.83
C ASP A 197 14.34 -10.67 6.57
N ASP A 198 13.98 -11.91 6.92
CA ASP A 198 14.85 -12.92 7.57
C ASP A 198 15.63 -12.38 8.78
N LEU A 199 14.95 -11.65 9.68
CA LEU A 199 15.58 -11.12 10.88
C LEU A 199 15.87 -12.27 11.86
N THR A 200 17.14 -12.56 12.03
CA THR A 200 17.67 -13.72 12.75
C THR A 200 18.79 -13.31 13.68
N VAL A 201 18.99 -14.08 14.75
CA VAL A 201 20.15 -13.98 15.63
C VAL A 201 20.97 -15.25 15.49
N GLU A 202 22.27 -15.08 15.25
CA GLU A 202 23.22 -16.15 14.98
C GLU A 202 24.16 -16.32 16.17
N GLY A 203 24.33 -17.56 16.61
CA GLY A 203 25.13 -17.91 17.77
C GLY A 203 26.01 -19.14 17.54
N SER A 204 26.98 -19.29 18.45
CA SER A 204 27.94 -20.39 18.45
C SER A 204 27.37 -21.73 18.95
N GLY A 205 26.11 -21.75 19.39
CA GLY A 205 25.50 -22.92 20.05
C GLY A 205 25.99 -23.14 21.49
N ILE A 206 26.91 -22.30 21.99
CA ILE A 206 27.46 -22.38 23.35
C ILE A 206 26.83 -21.28 24.20
N PRO A 207 26.06 -21.61 25.26
CA PRO A 207 25.43 -20.61 26.12
C PRO A 207 26.42 -19.60 26.71
N ILE A 208 26.07 -18.31 26.68
CA ILE A 208 26.89 -17.22 27.24
C ILE A 208 26.66 -17.03 28.76
N VAL A 209 25.60 -17.59 29.36
CA VAL A 209 25.34 -17.52 30.82
C VAL A 209 24.57 -18.76 31.35
N ALA A 210 24.90 -19.20 32.58
CA ALA A 210 24.35 -20.37 33.27
C ALA A 210 22.83 -20.28 33.59
N ALA A 211 22.12 -21.39 33.46
CA ALA A 211 20.66 -21.48 33.62
C ALA A 211 20.20 -21.40 35.09
N LEU A 212 19.14 -20.62 35.35
CA LEU A 212 18.39 -20.65 36.62
C LEU A 212 17.23 -21.68 36.55
N PRO A 213 16.83 -22.32 37.67
CA PRO A 213 15.89 -23.46 37.66
C PRO A 213 14.42 -23.06 37.47
N LYS A 214 13.69 -23.93 36.77
CA LYS A 214 12.30 -23.81 36.33
C LYS A 214 11.30 -24.08 37.47
N LYS A 215 10.27 -23.24 37.64
CA LYS A 215 9.14 -23.49 38.55
C LYS A 215 7.94 -24.09 37.79
N SER A 216 7.37 -25.15 38.35
CA SER A 216 6.29 -26.00 37.82
C SER A 216 4.95 -25.24 37.70
N ALA A 217 4.15 -25.59 36.67
CA ALA A 217 2.81 -25.06 36.43
C ALA A 217 1.73 -26.06 36.88
N ALA A 218 0.65 -25.54 37.47
CA ALA A 218 -0.53 -26.26 37.97
C ALA A 218 -1.65 -26.35 36.88
N PRO A 219 -2.73 -27.15 37.10
CA PRO A 219 -3.38 -27.95 36.06
C PRO A 219 -4.49 -27.24 35.25
N LYS A 220 -4.78 -27.86 34.09
CA LYS A 220 -5.78 -27.51 33.08
C LYS A 220 -7.21 -27.67 33.58
N ASN A 221 -8.06 -26.68 33.30
CA ASN A 221 -9.51 -26.83 33.34
C ASN A 221 -10.10 -27.00 31.93
N SER A 222 -10.95 -28.02 31.87
CA SER A 222 -11.93 -28.52 30.92
C SER A 222 -12.34 -27.67 29.71
N SER A 223 -12.28 -28.33 28.57
CA SER A 223 -12.75 -27.95 27.24
C SER A 223 -14.28 -27.84 27.15
N VAL A 224 -14.76 -26.70 26.65
CA VAL A 224 -16.04 -26.62 25.93
C VAL A 224 -15.75 -27.01 24.47
N ALA A 225 -16.57 -27.91 23.93
CA ALA A 225 -16.41 -28.49 22.59
C ALA A 225 -16.34 -27.41 21.50
N SER A 226 -15.15 -27.23 20.91
CA SER A 226 -14.96 -26.48 19.67
C SER A 226 -15.04 -27.44 18.48
N VAL A 227 -15.98 -27.19 17.57
CA VAL A 227 -16.01 -27.81 16.24
C VAL A 227 -14.66 -27.55 15.56
N SER A 228 -13.94 -28.61 15.19
CA SER A 228 -12.63 -28.52 14.57
C SER A 228 -12.72 -27.82 13.21
N THR A 229 -12.08 -26.66 13.08
CA THR A 229 -11.92 -25.86 11.85
C THR A 229 -10.49 -25.98 11.35
N ALA A 230 -10.08 -27.19 10.95
CA ALA A 230 -8.82 -27.36 10.23
C ALA A 230 -8.94 -26.64 8.87
N GLY A 231 -8.26 -25.51 8.69
CA GLY A 231 -8.22 -24.74 7.42
C GLY A 231 -8.89 -23.36 7.43
N ALA A 232 -9.43 -22.88 8.56
CA ALA A 232 -9.97 -21.51 8.62
C ALA A 232 -8.85 -20.45 8.74
N ILE A 233 -8.98 -19.36 8.00
CA ILE A 233 -8.04 -18.23 8.00
C ILE A 233 -8.38 -17.31 9.16
N LYS A 234 -7.44 -17.11 10.08
CA LYS A 234 -7.63 -16.26 11.27
C LYS A 234 -7.34 -14.82 10.90
N ILE A 235 -8.28 -13.94 11.23
CA ILE A 235 -8.22 -12.51 10.93
C ILE A 235 -8.41 -11.73 12.22
N GLY A 236 -7.51 -10.79 12.49
CA GLY A 236 -7.51 -9.97 13.69
C GLY A 236 -7.56 -8.49 13.37
N ALA A 237 -8.37 -7.72 14.11
CA ALA A 237 -8.30 -6.25 14.09
C ALA A 237 -8.36 -5.68 15.51
N ASP A 238 -7.52 -4.67 15.76
CA ASP A 238 -7.56 -3.90 17.00
C ASP A 238 -7.99 -2.47 16.69
N PHE A 239 -9.27 -2.17 16.88
CA PHE A 239 -9.85 -0.89 16.51
C PHE A 239 -9.33 0.30 17.32
N LEU A 240 -8.52 0.08 18.36
CA LEU A 240 -7.76 1.14 19.05
C LEU A 240 -6.42 1.44 18.38
N ARG A 241 -5.86 0.51 17.60
CA ARG A 241 -4.57 0.67 16.90
C ARG A 241 -4.77 1.25 15.51
N VAL A 242 -4.76 2.58 15.44
CA VAL A 242 -4.87 3.34 14.18
C VAL A 242 -3.52 3.38 13.46
N SER A 243 -3.51 3.06 12.16
CA SER A 243 -2.31 3.07 11.29
C SER A 243 -2.27 4.26 10.32
N GLY A 244 -3.35 5.04 10.22
CA GLY A 244 -3.41 6.22 9.36
C GLY A 244 -4.85 6.63 9.06
N ALA A 245 -5.05 7.40 7.99
CA ALA A 245 -6.36 7.74 7.46
C ALA A 245 -6.62 7.00 6.14
N ILE A 246 -7.88 6.71 5.85
CA ILE A 246 -8.33 6.43 4.49
C ILE A 246 -8.30 7.74 3.72
N ARG A 247 -7.46 7.85 2.68
CA ARG A 247 -7.32 9.11 1.92
C ARG A 247 -8.25 9.14 0.72
N ALA A 248 -8.22 8.09 -0.10
CA ALA A 248 -8.97 8.05 -1.36
C ALA A 248 -10.44 7.67 -1.18
N SER A 249 -11.28 8.47 -1.84
CA SER A 249 -12.63 8.05 -2.25
C SER A 249 -12.56 7.28 -3.57
N ALA A 250 -13.53 6.40 -3.81
CA ALA A 250 -13.77 5.82 -5.12
C ALA A 250 -14.55 6.84 -5.97
N ASN A 251 -13.90 7.38 -6.99
CA ASN A 251 -14.46 8.33 -7.94
C ASN A 251 -14.61 7.70 -9.31
N ILE A 252 -15.25 8.43 -10.21
CA ILE A 252 -15.59 7.92 -11.54
C ILE A 252 -15.18 8.92 -12.60
N SER A 253 -14.84 8.41 -13.78
CA SER A 253 -14.57 9.20 -14.97
C SER A 253 -15.70 9.02 -15.97
N MET A 254 -15.98 10.09 -16.70
CA MET A 254 -16.88 10.14 -17.85
C MET A 254 -16.04 10.60 -19.03
N GLY A 255 -15.90 9.75 -20.05
CA GLY A 255 -15.33 10.17 -21.33
C GLY A 255 -14.11 9.41 -21.84
N ALA A 256 -13.95 8.12 -21.53
CA ALA A 256 -13.09 7.28 -22.37
C ALA A 256 -13.95 6.74 -23.53
N SER A 257 -13.86 7.42 -24.68
CA SER A 257 -14.38 7.08 -26.01
C SER A 257 -15.09 5.73 -26.16
N TYR A 258 -16.40 5.78 -26.46
CA TYR A 258 -17.07 4.68 -27.16
C TYR A 258 -18.32 5.15 -27.92
N ALA A 259 -19.10 6.10 -27.37
CA ALA A 259 -20.12 6.75 -28.17
C ALA A 259 -19.46 7.85 -29.00
N GLY A 260 -19.72 7.90 -30.31
CA GLY A 260 -19.45 9.07 -31.13
C GLY A 260 -20.19 10.32 -30.61
N PRO A 261 -20.51 11.31 -31.45
CA PRO A 261 -21.33 12.45 -31.02
C PRO A 261 -22.74 11.98 -30.62
N GLY A 262 -22.89 11.56 -29.36
CA GLY A 262 -24.09 11.00 -28.76
C GLY A 262 -24.43 11.71 -27.44
N THR A 263 -25.66 11.48 -26.96
CA THR A 263 -26.12 12.02 -25.68
C THR A 263 -25.43 11.29 -24.52
N SER A 264 -24.79 12.04 -23.62
CA SER A 264 -24.15 11.46 -22.44
C SER A 264 -25.19 10.73 -21.58
N PRO A 265 -24.91 9.54 -21.00
CA PRO A 265 -25.86 8.87 -20.09
C PRO A 265 -26.20 9.65 -18.83
N LEU A 266 -25.37 10.63 -18.44
CA LEU A 266 -25.74 11.63 -17.44
C LEU A 266 -27.01 12.40 -17.85
N GLN A 267 -27.19 12.64 -19.15
CA GLN A 267 -28.35 13.32 -19.73
C GLN A 267 -29.50 12.35 -19.93
N SER A 268 -29.26 11.24 -20.63
CA SER A 268 -30.29 10.38 -21.19
C SER A 268 -30.79 9.28 -20.26
N SER A 269 -30.01 8.82 -19.27
CA SER A 269 -30.37 7.66 -18.44
C SER A 269 -30.64 8.03 -16.97
N LYS A 270 -31.86 7.72 -16.48
CA LYS A 270 -32.24 7.91 -15.08
C LYS A 270 -31.61 6.85 -14.18
N GLU A 271 -31.50 5.64 -14.69
CA GLU A 271 -30.94 4.46 -14.04
C GLU A 271 -29.46 4.70 -13.77
N PHE A 272 -28.72 5.20 -14.77
CA PHE A 272 -27.33 5.60 -14.64
C PHE A 272 -27.14 6.64 -13.52
N ARG A 273 -27.91 7.72 -13.56
CA ARG A 273 -27.87 8.76 -12.51
C ARG A 273 -28.17 8.19 -11.13
N SER A 274 -29.10 7.24 -11.03
CA SER A 274 -29.46 6.60 -9.77
C SER A 274 -28.33 5.74 -9.23
N ALA A 275 -27.66 4.96 -10.09
CA ALA A 275 -26.48 4.18 -9.73
C ALA A 275 -25.31 5.08 -9.27
N VAL A 276 -25.01 6.15 -10.02
CA VAL A 276 -23.96 7.09 -9.63
C VAL A 276 -24.29 7.81 -8.32
N ALA A 277 -25.55 8.24 -8.12
CA ALA A 277 -25.99 8.84 -6.86
C ALA A 277 -25.82 7.90 -5.67
N LEU A 278 -26.07 6.60 -5.86
CA LEU A 278 -25.90 5.59 -4.83
C LEU A 278 -24.41 5.33 -4.51
N LEU A 279 -23.53 5.37 -5.52
CA LEU A 279 -22.08 5.26 -5.35
C LEU A 279 -21.49 6.42 -4.55
N LYS A 280 -22.12 7.60 -4.58
CA LYS A 280 -21.70 8.84 -3.89
C LYS A 280 -20.22 9.20 -4.16
N PRO A 281 -19.80 9.29 -5.43
CA PRO A 281 -18.43 9.69 -5.73
C PRO A 281 -18.18 11.13 -5.24
N LYS A 282 -16.99 11.39 -4.73
CA LYS A 282 -16.60 12.76 -4.33
C LYS A 282 -16.30 13.62 -5.55
N PHE A 283 -15.65 13.02 -6.54
CA PHE A 283 -15.33 13.65 -7.81
C PHE A 283 -15.91 12.88 -8.98
N MET A 284 -16.21 13.61 -10.05
CA MET A 284 -16.48 13.06 -11.37
C MET A 284 -15.50 13.69 -12.35
N ARG A 285 -14.61 12.88 -12.94
CA ARG A 285 -13.68 13.34 -13.98
C ARG A 285 -14.45 13.47 -15.30
N LEU A 286 -14.34 14.62 -15.96
CA LEU A 286 -15.01 14.93 -17.22
C LEU A 286 -13.96 15.20 -18.28
N ASP A 287 -13.92 14.37 -19.33
CA ASP A 287 -12.95 14.51 -20.41
C ASP A 287 -13.41 15.52 -21.46
N VAL A 288 -12.64 16.58 -21.69
CA VAL A 288 -12.97 17.61 -22.69
C VAL A 288 -12.93 17.05 -24.10
N GLY A 289 -12.01 16.13 -24.41
CA GLY A 289 -11.92 15.45 -25.71
C GLY A 289 -13.20 14.70 -26.09
N ALA A 290 -13.98 14.23 -25.11
CA ALA A 290 -15.23 13.53 -25.35
C ALA A 290 -16.48 14.44 -25.25
N LEU A 291 -16.36 15.61 -24.61
CA LEU A 291 -17.49 16.46 -24.22
C LEU A 291 -17.43 17.86 -24.85
N ALA A 292 -16.50 18.10 -25.75
CA ALA A 292 -16.41 19.31 -26.55
C ALA A 292 -16.16 18.95 -28.02
N ASP A 293 -16.71 19.76 -28.91
CA ASP A 293 -16.51 19.62 -30.35
C ASP A 293 -15.67 20.79 -30.88
N LEU A 294 -14.76 20.50 -31.80
CA LEU A 294 -14.04 21.51 -32.55
C LEU A 294 -14.99 22.09 -33.62
N ALA A 295 -15.48 23.30 -33.39
CA ALA A 295 -16.44 23.96 -34.27
C ALA A 295 -15.79 24.50 -35.57
N ASP A 296 -14.52 24.91 -35.50
CA ASP A 296 -13.76 25.41 -36.64
C ASP A 296 -12.27 25.05 -36.46
N SER A 297 -11.73 24.24 -37.36
CA SER A 297 -10.31 23.82 -37.34
C SER A 297 -9.36 24.88 -37.91
N SER A 298 -9.87 25.85 -38.67
CA SER A 298 -9.09 26.97 -39.20
C SER A 298 -8.87 28.07 -38.16
N ARG A 299 -9.77 28.15 -37.17
CA ARG A 299 -9.69 29.00 -35.97
C ARG A 299 -10.24 28.23 -34.78
N PRO A 300 -9.39 27.56 -33.97
CA PRO A 300 -9.85 26.58 -32.98
C PRO A 300 -10.85 27.22 -31.99
N ALA A 301 -12.13 27.01 -32.28
CA ALA A 301 -13.28 27.40 -31.50
C ALA A 301 -13.99 26.12 -31.06
N PHE A 302 -14.40 26.05 -29.80
CA PHE A 302 -14.94 24.84 -29.21
C PHE A 302 -16.36 25.07 -28.72
N ASP A 303 -17.25 24.11 -28.97
CA ASP A 303 -18.55 24.05 -28.30
C ASP A 303 -18.43 23.28 -26.97
N PHE A 304 -18.54 24.01 -25.86
CA PHE A 304 -18.48 23.45 -24.51
C PHE A 304 -19.86 23.12 -23.90
N SER A 305 -20.95 23.20 -24.67
CA SER A 305 -22.31 23.03 -24.15
C SER A 305 -22.50 21.69 -23.45
N ARG A 306 -21.96 20.61 -24.02
CA ARG A 306 -22.01 19.26 -23.44
C ARG A 306 -21.19 19.16 -22.15
N LEU A 307 -19.99 19.72 -22.13
CA LEU A 307 -19.13 19.80 -20.93
C LEU A 307 -19.80 20.58 -19.79
N VAL A 308 -20.38 21.76 -20.07
CA VAL A 308 -21.08 22.59 -19.08
C VAL A 308 -22.29 21.86 -18.50
N ASP A 309 -23.07 21.19 -19.34
CA ASP A 309 -24.21 20.39 -18.87
C ASP A 309 -23.76 19.19 -18.02
N ALA A 310 -22.72 18.47 -18.43
CA ALA A 310 -22.15 17.36 -17.66
C ALA A 310 -21.65 17.81 -16.29
N ALA A 311 -20.94 18.95 -16.20
CA ALA A 311 -20.47 19.51 -14.94
C ALA A 311 -21.63 19.90 -14.02
N ARG A 312 -22.70 20.50 -14.55
CA ARG A 312 -23.91 20.81 -13.79
C ARG A 312 -24.57 19.54 -13.24
N ARG A 313 -24.66 18.48 -14.04
CA ARG A 313 -25.25 17.19 -13.62
C ARG A 313 -24.41 16.45 -12.59
N ALA A 314 -23.08 16.49 -12.72
CA ALA A 314 -22.18 15.95 -11.71
C ALA A 314 -22.44 16.59 -10.33
N ARG A 315 -22.59 17.92 -10.29
CA ARG A 315 -22.94 18.66 -9.06
C ARG A 315 -24.32 18.30 -8.53
N ALA A 316 -25.31 18.12 -9.39
CA ALA A 316 -26.64 17.69 -8.99
C ALA A 316 -26.64 16.29 -8.32
N LEU A 317 -25.63 15.47 -8.62
CA LEU A 317 -25.38 14.17 -7.97
C LEU A 317 -24.49 14.30 -6.71
N GLY A 318 -24.11 15.51 -6.32
CA GLY A 318 -23.25 15.78 -5.17
C GLY A 318 -21.74 15.60 -5.43
N ALA A 319 -21.33 15.40 -6.69
CA ALA A 319 -19.93 15.21 -7.06
C ALA A 319 -19.29 16.54 -7.53
N GLU A 320 -18.02 16.74 -7.19
CA GLU A 320 -17.23 17.86 -7.71
C GLU A 320 -16.64 17.53 -9.09
N PRO A 321 -16.84 18.37 -10.11
CA PRO A 321 -16.23 18.14 -11.43
C PRO A 321 -14.70 18.30 -11.38
N LEU A 322 -13.98 17.28 -11.86
CA LEU A 322 -12.56 17.35 -12.23
C LEU A 322 -12.49 17.38 -13.77
N VAL A 323 -12.12 18.52 -14.35
CA VAL A 323 -12.15 18.67 -15.82
C VAL A 323 -10.80 18.31 -16.40
N ALA A 324 -10.74 17.25 -17.20
CA ALA A 324 -9.55 16.82 -17.90
C ALA A 324 -9.46 17.50 -19.27
N LEU A 325 -8.52 18.43 -19.39
CA LEU A 325 -8.22 19.16 -20.61
C LEU A 325 -7.27 18.31 -21.48
N THR A 326 -7.84 17.39 -22.24
CA THR A 326 -7.11 16.56 -23.19
C THR A 326 -6.86 17.31 -24.51
N ASN A 327 -5.88 16.83 -25.28
CA ASN A 327 -5.60 17.32 -26.63
C ASN A 327 -5.59 16.12 -27.60
N PRO A 328 -6.78 15.65 -28.02
CA PRO A 328 -6.88 14.58 -29.01
C PRO A 328 -6.04 14.89 -30.28
N PRO A 329 -5.31 13.91 -30.84
CA PRO A 329 -4.45 14.12 -32.00
C PRO A 329 -5.16 14.80 -33.18
N GLU A 330 -6.43 14.50 -33.39
CA GLU A 330 -7.28 15.06 -34.46
C GLU A 330 -7.51 16.57 -34.34
N TRP A 331 -7.32 17.17 -33.16
CA TRP A 331 -7.41 18.63 -33.01
C TRP A 331 -6.12 19.33 -33.41
N GLY A 332 -4.98 18.63 -33.44
CA GLY A 332 -3.71 19.17 -33.90
C GLY A 332 -3.23 20.43 -33.16
N LEU A 333 -3.67 20.67 -31.93
CA LEU A 333 -3.38 21.92 -31.22
C LEU A 333 -1.90 21.98 -30.83
N ASP A 334 -1.24 23.11 -31.07
CA ASP A 334 0.05 23.43 -30.47
C ASP A 334 -0.11 23.90 -29.00
N ALA A 335 1.00 24.14 -28.30
CA ALA A 335 0.96 24.57 -26.89
C ALA A 335 0.22 25.91 -26.68
N ARG A 336 0.24 26.80 -27.69
CA ARG A 336 -0.44 28.10 -27.61
C ARG A 336 -1.95 27.93 -27.77
N ALA A 337 -2.38 27.21 -28.81
CA ALA A 337 -3.78 26.89 -29.06
C ALA A 337 -4.37 26.06 -27.91
N TYR A 338 -3.61 25.11 -27.36
CA TYR A 338 -4.01 24.36 -26.16
C TYR A 338 -4.22 25.27 -24.94
N SER A 339 -3.39 26.30 -24.75
CA SER A 339 -3.60 27.27 -23.66
C SER A 339 -4.91 28.07 -23.84
N VAL A 340 -5.32 28.35 -25.09
CA VAL A 340 -6.59 28.99 -25.41
C VAL A 340 -7.76 28.06 -25.08
N LEU A 341 -7.70 26.79 -25.51
CA LEU A 341 -8.65 25.74 -25.10
C LEU A 341 -8.82 25.69 -23.59
N CYS A 342 -7.71 25.69 -22.83
CA CYS A 342 -7.74 25.69 -21.37
C CYS A 342 -8.50 26.90 -20.81
N THR A 343 -8.22 28.10 -21.33
CA THR A 343 -8.90 29.32 -20.86
C THR A 343 -10.39 29.34 -21.21
N ASP A 344 -10.75 28.92 -22.42
CA ASP A 344 -12.13 29.03 -22.89
C ASP A 344 -13.02 27.97 -22.25
N ALA A 345 -12.51 26.74 -22.05
CA ALA A 345 -13.19 25.73 -21.25
C ALA A 345 -13.44 26.21 -19.81
N ALA A 346 -12.42 26.79 -19.17
CA ALA A 346 -12.54 27.32 -17.81
C ALA A 346 -13.51 28.49 -17.71
N ARG A 347 -13.56 29.37 -18.72
CA ARG A 347 -14.54 30.46 -18.80
C ARG A 347 -15.95 29.92 -18.95
N ALA A 348 -16.19 29.03 -19.91
CA ALA A 348 -17.51 28.43 -20.16
C ALA A 348 -18.08 27.76 -18.89
N LEU A 349 -17.25 27.00 -18.17
CA LEU A 349 -17.62 26.32 -16.93
C LEU A 349 -17.88 27.25 -15.74
N ASN A 350 -17.32 28.46 -15.75
CA ASN A 350 -17.40 29.42 -14.65
C ASN A 350 -18.21 30.68 -14.99
N LEU A 351 -18.97 30.66 -16.09
CA LEU A 351 -20.01 31.65 -16.33
C LEU A 351 -21.03 31.59 -15.18
N LYS A 352 -21.58 32.74 -14.77
CA LYS A 352 -22.58 32.81 -13.70
C LYS A 352 -23.79 31.90 -13.97
N SER A 353 -24.14 31.69 -15.23
CA SER A 353 -25.22 30.80 -15.68
C SER A 353 -24.94 29.31 -15.46
N SER A 354 -23.68 28.91 -15.31
CA SER A 354 -23.25 27.52 -15.15
C SER A 354 -23.38 27.00 -13.71
N GLY A 355 -23.79 27.86 -12.76
CA GLY A 355 -23.99 27.53 -11.35
C GLY A 355 -22.72 27.72 -10.51
N ALA A 356 -22.40 26.74 -9.65
CA ALA A 356 -21.19 26.79 -8.82
C ALA A 356 -19.92 26.68 -9.68
N ALA A 357 -18.86 27.41 -9.31
CA ALA A 357 -17.62 27.43 -10.07
C ALA A 357 -16.90 26.06 -10.09
N THR A 358 -16.44 25.60 -11.25
CA THR A 358 -15.49 24.48 -11.39
C THR A 358 -14.11 24.94 -10.96
N ARG A 359 -13.51 24.21 -10.02
CA ARG A 359 -12.21 24.57 -9.45
C ARG A 359 -11.08 23.66 -9.90
N PHE A 360 -11.35 22.41 -10.25
CA PHE A 360 -10.31 21.40 -10.50
C PHE A 360 -10.14 21.14 -11.99
N PHE A 361 -8.92 21.35 -12.47
CA PHE A 361 -8.52 21.14 -13.87
C PHE A 361 -7.30 20.23 -13.92
N GLU A 362 -7.45 19.09 -14.59
CA GLU A 362 -6.37 18.19 -14.94
C GLU A 362 -5.86 18.54 -16.35
N LEU A 363 -4.59 18.89 -16.47
CA LEU A 363 -3.92 19.05 -17.75
C LEU A 363 -3.32 17.70 -18.13
N SER A 364 -3.95 17.04 -19.11
CA SER A 364 -3.51 15.75 -19.64
C SER A 364 -3.42 15.84 -21.16
N PRO A 365 -2.50 16.66 -21.71
CA PRO A 365 -2.39 16.88 -23.15
C PRO A 365 -1.90 15.66 -23.93
N GLY A 366 -1.55 14.55 -23.26
CA GLY A 366 -0.88 13.41 -23.85
C GLY A 366 -1.77 12.37 -24.53
N GLY A 367 -1.30 11.95 -25.71
CA GLY A 367 -1.56 10.64 -26.34
C GLY A 367 -0.29 9.77 -26.32
N GLU A 368 -0.37 8.54 -26.82
CA GLU A 368 0.74 7.57 -26.78
C GLU A 368 2.02 8.04 -27.51
N ASP A 369 1.89 9.01 -28.43
CA ASP A 369 2.98 9.44 -29.32
C ASP A 369 3.69 10.75 -28.92
N ILE A 370 3.28 11.42 -27.84
CA ILE A 370 3.96 12.66 -27.42
C ILE A 370 5.09 12.39 -26.42
N ASP A 371 6.25 13.00 -26.66
CA ASP A 371 7.36 12.92 -25.72
C ASP A 371 7.10 13.74 -24.44
N ASN A 372 7.86 13.43 -23.38
CA ASN A 372 7.72 14.10 -22.09
C ASN A 372 7.96 15.62 -22.17
N ALA A 373 8.90 16.09 -23.00
CA ALA A 373 9.26 17.50 -23.07
C ALA A 373 8.13 18.33 -23.68
N THR A 374 7.54 17.80 -24.75
CA THR A 374 6.36 18.30 -25.43
C THR A 374 5.19 18.33 -24.45
N ALA A 375 4.86 17.20 -23.79
CA ALA A 375 3.80 17.13 -22.78
C ALA A 375 3.95 18.19 -21.67
N ILE A 376 5.18 18.39 -21.16
CA ILE A 376 5.51 19.40 -20.16
C ILE A 376 5.31 20.82 -20.70
N SER A 377 5.62 21.07 -21.98
CA SER A 377 5.38 22.37 -22.62
C SER A 377 3.89 22.71 -22.66
N TYR A 378 3.05 21.78 -23.11
CA TYR A 378 1.58 21.91 -23.08
C TYR A 378 1.07 22.14 -21.65
N TYR A 379 1.54 21.34 -20.69
CA TYR A 379 1.18 21.51 -19.28
C TYR A 379 1.49 22.92 -18.78
N ASN A 380 2.71 23.40 -19.00
CA ASN A 380 3.15 24.70 -18.51
C ASN A 380 2.40 25.87 -19.17
N ALA A 381 2.03 25.73 -20.45
CA ALA A 381 1.20 26.71 -21.15
C ALA A 381 -0.22 26.75 -20.58
N GLY A 382 -0.87 25.58 -20.44
CA GLY A 382 -2.20 25.46 -19.83
C GLY A 382 -2.24 25.93 -18.38
N PHE A 383 -1.22 25.60 -17.58
CA PHE A 383 -1.10 26.02 -16.19
C PHE A 383 -1.03 27.54 -16.07
N GLY A 384 -0.16 28.18 -16.87
CA GLY A 384 -0.03 29.64 -16.93
C GLY A 384 -1.33 30.32 -17.32
N ALA A 385 -2.01 29.80 -18.34
CA ALA A 385 -3.32 30.26 -18.79
C ALA A 385 -4.39 30.22 -17.69
N LEU A 386 -4.58 29.05 -17.05
CA LEU A 386 -5.59 28.86 -16.01
C LEU A 386 -5.30 29.70 -14.76
N LYS A 387 -4.04 29.73 -14.30
CA LYS A 387 -3.66 30.55 -13.14
C LYS A 387 -3.71 32.05 -13.44
N GLY A 388 -3.51 32.45 -14.69
CA GLY A 388 -3.71 33.81 -15.18
C GLY A 388 -5.17 34.25 -15.11
N LEU A 389 -6.12 33.34 -15.36
CA LEU A 389 -7.55 33.60 -15.18
C LEU A 389 -7.93 33.73 -13.71
N SER A 390 -7.49 32.80 -12.86
CA SER A 390 -7.75 32.86 -11.42
C SER A 390 -6.79 31.99 -10.62
N LYS A 391 -6.21 32.58 -9.57
CA LYS A 391 -5.36 31.87 -8.60
C LYS A 391 -6.11 30.83 -7.78
N ALA A 392 -7.44 30.92 -7.72
CA ALA A 392 -8.28 29.98 -6.97
C ALA A 392 -8.49 28.64 -7.69
N LEU A 393 -8.21 28.56 -9.00
CA LEU A 393 -8.27 27.30 -9.72
C LEU A 393 -7.18 26.35 -9.23
N ARG A 394 -7.53 25.08 -9.06
CA ARG A 394 -6.63 23.98 -8.71
C ARG A 394 -6.24 23.27 -10.00
N VAL A 395 -4.98 23.41 -10.37
CA VAL A 395 -4.45 22.90 -11.63
C VAL A 395 -3.38 21.87 -11.35
N GLY A 396 -3.56 20.70 -11.94
CA GLY A 396 -2.67 19.57 -11.76
C GLY A 396 -2.62 18.72 -13.00
N GLY A 397 -1.86 17.64 -12.93
CA GLY A 397 -1.90 16.59 -13.92
C GLY A 397 -0.67 16.45 -14.80
N PHE A 398 -0.48 15.21 -15.23
CA PHE A 398 0.55 14.79 -16.17
C PHE A 398 0.07 13.53 -16.90
N GLY A 399 -0.82 12.75 -16.26
CA GLY A 399 -1.54 11.63 -16.89
C GLY A 399 -0.67 10.41 -17.18
N ALA A 400 0.64 10.50 -16.96
CA ALA A 400 1.58 9.43 -17.22
C ALA A 400 1.36 8.22 -16.29
N PRO A 401 1.76 7.02 -16.72
CA PRO A 401 1.75 5.83 -15.88
C PRO A 401 2.47 6.05 -14.55
N ALA A 402 1.87 5.59 -13.46
CA ALA A 402 2.39 5.77 -12.11
C ALA A 402 3.78 5.11 -11.94
N GLY A 403 4.03 3.99 -12.63
CA GLY A 403 5.31 3.28 -12.61
C GLY A 403 6.44 3.95 -13.40
N SER A 404 6.15 4.96 -14.23
CA SER A 404 7.16 5.60 -15.08
C SER A 404 8.00 6.63 -14.33
N LEU A 405 8.96 6.17 -13.51
CA LEU A 405 9.79 7.06 -12.67
C LEU A 405 10.47 8.17 -13.49
N ALA A 406 10.94 7.85 -14.70
CA ALA A 406 11.61 8.81 -15.58
C ALA A 406 10.66 9.95 -16.00
N SER A 407 9.45 9.62 -16.48
CA SER A 407 8.45 10.62 -16.86
C SER A 407 8.00 11.43 -15.64
N GLN A 408 7.71 10.78 -14.50
CA GLN A 408 7.30 11.48 -13.28
C GLN A 408 8.38 12.47 -12.80
N THR A 409 9.65 12.04 -12.81
CA THR A 409 10.76 12.90 -12.37
C THR A 409 10.97 14.08 -13.31
N ALA A 410 10.96 13.85 -14.62
CA ALA A 410 11.12 14.90 -15.63
C ALA A 410 10.02 15.97 -15.49
N PHE A 411 8.77 15.54 -15.32
CA PHE A 411 7.63 16.42 -15.08
C PHE A 411 7.79 17.23 -13.79
N LEU A 412 8.03 16.56 -12.65
CA LEU A 412 8.11 17.22 -11.35
C LEU A 412 9.25 18.24 -11.25
N GLN A 413 10.35 18.02 -11.97
CA GLN A 413 11.46 18.97 -12.07
C GLN A 413 11.09 20.21 -12.88
N SER A 414 10.35 20.02 -13.98
CA SER A 414 10.16 21.03 -15.03
C SER A 414 8.80 21.76 -14.97
N ALA A 415 7.84 21.24 -14.20
CA ALA A 415 6.55 21.89 -14.00
C ALA A 415 6.73 23.27 -13.34
N ARG A 416 6.04 24.29 -13.88
CA ARG A 416 6.03 25.67 -13.37
C ARG A 416 5.19 25.83 -12.10
N GLY A 417 4.23 24.95 -11.89
CA GLY A 417 3.38 24.88 -10.70
C GLY A 417 2.62 23.57 -10.66
N LEU A 418 2.17 23.15 -9.47
CA LEU A 418 1.45 21.89 -9.30
C LEU A 418 0.57 21.90 -8.04
N ASP A 419 -0.75 21.83 -8.20
CA ASP A 419 -1.68 21.68 -7.06
C ASP A 419 -1.98 20.21 -6.72
N PHE A 420 -1.89 19.32 -7.71
CA PHE A 420 -1.99 17.87 -7.58
C PHE A 420 -1.28 17.18 -8.75
N LEU A 421 -0.64 16.04 -8.50
CA LEU A 421 -0.11 15.14 -9.52
C LEU A 421 -1.20 14.16 -9.96
N SER A 422 -1.41 13.99 -11.26
CA SER A 422 -2.29 12.94 -11.80
C SER A 422 -1.49 11.85 -12.49
N VAL A 423 -1.87 10.59 -12.25
CA VAL A 423 -1.23 9.41 -12.83
C VAL A 423 -2.28 8.38 -13.26
N SER A 424 -1.88 7.48 -14.17
CA SER A 424 -2.66 6.29 -14.51
C SER A 424 -2.08 5.02 -13.85
N SER A 425 -2.94 4.07 -13.49
CA SER A 425 -2.54 2.83 -12.81
C SER A 425 -3.45 1.67 -13.23
N PHE A 426 -2.91 0.74 -14.01
CA PHE A 426 -3.64 -0.44 -14.48
C PHE A 426 -3.04 -1.71 -13.90
N GLY A 427 -3.87 -2.72 -13.62
CA GLY A 427 -3.38 -4.02 -13.12
C GLY A 427 -2.53 -4.78 -14.14
N ALA A 428 -2.84 -4.63 -15.43
CA ALA A 428 -2.04 -5.07 -16.56
C ALA A 428 -2.03 -3.97 -17.63
N GLN A 429 -0.86 -3.53 -18.10
CA GLN A 429 -0.78 -2.59 -19.24
C GLN A 429 -0.91 -3.32 -20.58
N SER A 430 -0.30 -4.50 -20.69
CA SER A 430 -0.37 -5.37 -21.86
C SER A 430 -0.38 -6.84 -21.44
N GLY A 431 -1.00 -7.69 -22.26
CA GLY A 431 -1.15 -9.12 -22.00
C GLY A 431 -2.18 -9.46 -20.92
N SER A 432 -2.29 -10.76 -20.62
CA SER A 432 -3.28 -11.31 -19.68
C SER A 432 -2.56 -12.03 -18.52
N PRO A 433 -1.99 -11.29 -17.54
CA PRO A 433 -1.33 -11.91 -16.38
C PRO A 433 -2.35 -12.75 -15.60
N SER A 434 -1.91 -13.72 -14.80
CA SER A 434 -2.82 -14.54 -13.99
C SER A 434 -3.56 -13.70 -12.93
N ASP A 435 -4.72 -14.17 -12.48
CA ASP A 435 -5.51 -13.49 -11.44
C ASP A 435 -4.69 -13.26 -10.15
N ALA A 436 -3.84 -14.21 -9.79
CA ALA A 436 -2.95 -14.10 -8.63
C ALA A 436 -1.95 -12.95 -8.78
N LEU A 437 -1.42 -12.72 -9.99
CA LEU A 437 -0.51 -11.60 -10.26
C LEU A 437 -1.26 -10.26 -10.23
N LEU A 438 -2.45 -10.19 -10.85
CA LEU A 438 -3.30 -9.00 -10.79
C LEU A 438 -3.61 -8.60 -9.35
N LEU A 439 -4.03 -9.56 -8.53
CA LEU A 439 -4.36 -9.33 -7.14
C LEU A 439 -3.10 -8.96 -6.34
N SER A 440 -1.96 -9.65 -6.54
CA SER A 440 -0.70 -9.24 -5.89
C SER A 440 -0.35 -7.78 -6.24
N GLY A 441 -0.45 -7.39 -7.52
CA GLY A 441 -0.21 -6.01 -7.96
C GLY A 441 -1.15 -5.00 -7.29
N ALA A 442 -2.44 -5.32 -7.14
CA ALA A 442 -3.40 -4.48 -6.41
C ALA A 442 -3.09 -4.34 -4.90
N ARG A 443 -2.38 -5.30 -4.31
CA ARG A 443 -1.90 -5.23 -2.91
C ARG A 443 -0.63 -4.41 -2.80
N ASP A 444 0.33 -4.70 -3.67
CA ASP A 444 1.67 -4.16 -3.58
C ASP A 444 1.72 -2.71 -4.06
N VAL A 445 0.89 -2.34 -5.04
CA VAL A 445 0.76 -1.00 -5.64
C VAL A 445 2.11 -0.35 -5.92
N SER A 446 3.06 -1.13 -6.45
CA SER A 446 4.44 -0.72 -6.74
C SER A 446 4.51 0.56 -7.55
N ASP A 447 3.66 0.67 -8.56
CA ASP A 447 3.62 1.81 -9.47
C ASP A 447 3.19 3.09 -8.74
N LEU A 448 2.19 2.99 -7.87
CA LEU A 448 1.79 4.12 -7.02
C LEU A 448 2.86 4.47 -5.98
N LYS A 449 3.62 3.50 -5.46
CA LYS A 449 4.77 3.78 -4.58
C LYS A 449 5.86 4.57 -5.33
N THR A 450 6.10 4.25 -6.60
CA THR A 450 7.02 4.99 -7.46
C THR A 450 6.57 6.44 -7.64
N ALA A 451 5.32 6.67 -8.05
CA ALA A 451 4.78 8.02 -8.21
C ALA A 451 4.77 8.82 -6.90
N ALA A 452 4.31 8.22 -5.80
CA ALA A 452 4.31 8.86 -4.48
C ALA A 452 5.73 9.20 -4.01
N GLY A 453 6.68 8.28 -4.18
CA GLY A 453 8.08 8.51 -3.82
C GLY A 453 8.75 9.59 -4.67
N ALA A 454 8.41 9.70 -5.95
CA ALA A 454 8.88 10.78 -6.81
C ALA A 454 8.30 12.13 -6.37
N LEU A 455 7.00 12.18 -6.07
CA LEU A 455 6.33 13.39 -5.59
C LEU A 455 6.92 13.87 -4.26
N ASP A 456 7.09 12.96 -3.29
CA ASP A 456 7.64 13.24 -1.96
C ASP A 456 9.08 13.78 -2.00
N LYS A 457 9.87 13.38 -3.01
CA LYS A 457 11.26 13.83 -3.21
C LYS A 457 11.36 15.13 -4.01
N SER A 458 10.26 15.61 -4.57
CA SER A 458 10.23 16.82 -5.40
C SER A 458 9.98 18.09 -4.56
N LYS A 459 10.12 19.26 -5.19
CA LYS A 459 9.68 20.55 -4.61
C LYS A 459 8.16 20.63 -4.39
N TRP A 460 7.40 19.65 -4.88
CA TRP A 460 5.94 19.57 -4.80
C TRP A 460 5.43 18.53 -3.79
N ALA A 461 6.23 18.13 -2.80
CA ALA A 461 5.89 17.09 -1.81
C ALA A 461 4.58 17.30 -1.02
N ARG A 462 3.92 18.47 -1.15
CA ARG A 462 2.61 18.77 -0.53
C ARG A 462 1.43 18.74 -1.51
N ALA A 463 1.68 18.57 -2.81
CA ALA A 463 0.63 18.41 -3.79
C ALA A 463 -0.10 17.08 -3.56
N ALA A 464 -1.40 17.04 -3.87
CA ALA A 464 -2.17 15.80 -3.75
C ALA A 464 -1.78 14.82 -4.87
N LEU A 465 -1.94 13.52 -4.64
CA LEU A 465 -1.75 12.48 -5.66
C LEU A 465 -3.10 11.91 -6.10
N PHE A 466 -3.47 12.13 -7.36
CA PHE A 466 -4.70 11.60 -7.94
C PHE A 466 -4.38 10.48 -8.93
N VAL A 467 -5.07 9.34 -8.80
CA VAL A 467 -5.06 8.28 -9.81
C VAL A 467 -6.28 8.51 -10.70
N THR A 468 -6.11 9.25 -11.79
CA THR A 468 -7.24 9.74 -12.61
C THR A 468 -7.71 8.73 -13.65
N GLN A 469 -6.92 7.69 -13.89
CA GLN A 469 -7.26 6.55 -14.73
C GLN A 469 -6.77 5.27 -14.05
N ALA A 470 -7.69 4.38 -13.68
CA ALA A 470 -7.35 3.07 -13.17
C ALA A 470 -8.36 2.01 -13.59
N ASN A 471 -7.86 0.80 -13.86
CA ASN A 471 -8.66 -0.39 -14.10
C ASN A 471 -7.84 -1.66 -13.93
N VAL A 472 -8.49 -2.83 -13.95
CA VAL A 472 -7.82 -4.14 -13.87
C VAL A 472 -6.86 -4.34 -15.05
N SER A 473 -7.24 -3.86 -16.23
CA SER A 473 -6.44 -3.92 -17.45
C SER A 473 -6.49 -2.58 -18.20
N GLY A 474 -5.38 -2.20 -18.81
CA GLY A 474 -5.25 -1.09 -19.75
C GLY A 474 -5.33 -1.52 -21.22
N ALA A 475 -5.53 -2.81 -21.50
CA ALA A 475 -5.75 -3.31 -22.85
C ALA A 475 -7.11 -2.82 -23.40
N LYS A 476 -7.13 -2.39 -24.67
CA LYS A 476 -8.33 -1.87 -25.35
C LYS A 476 -8.54 -2.59 -26.68
N ASN A 477 -9.80 -2.77 -27.06
CA ASN A 477 -10.20 -3.18 -28.42
C ASN A 477 -11.24 -2.16 -28.92
N PRO A 478 -10.84 -0.91 -29.23
CA PRO A 478 -11.77 0.18 -29.43
C PRO A 478 -12.85 -0.16 -30.48
N GLY A 479 -14.11 -0.08 -30.08
CA GLY A 479 -15.26 -0.33 -30.98
C GLY A 479 -15.90 -1.70 -30.82
N GLU A 480 -15.43 -2.53 -29.88
CA GLU A 480 -16.07 -3.78 -29.52
C GLU A 480 -17.09 -3.60 -28.37
N SER A 481 -18.18 -4.37 -28.42
CA SER A 481 -19.21 -4.37 -27.37
C SER A 481 -18.84 -5.21 -26.16
N ALA A 482 -17.69 -5.90 -26.21
CA ALA A 482 -17.20 -6.76 -25.14
C ALA A 482 -15.82 -6.29 -24.67
N PRO A 483 -15.52 -6.39 -23.36
CA PRO A 483 -14.18 -6.12 -22.84
C PRO A 483 -13.10 -6.99 -23.47
N SER A 484 -11.98 -6.38 -23.84
CA SER A 484 -10.75 -7.07 -24.25
C SER A 484 -10.23 -8.03 -23.15
N ASP A 485 -10.48 -7.70 -21.88
CA ASP A 485 -10.26 -8.57 -20.73
C ASP A 485 -11.59 -8.91 -20.05
N ILE A 486 -12.08 -10.14 -20.27
CA ILE A 486 -13.35 -10.63 -19.72
C ILE A 486 -13.43 -10.56 -18.18
N ARG A 487 -12.29 -10.46 -17.49
CA ARG A 487 -12.28 -10.37 -16.03
C ARG A 487 -12.82 -9.04 -15.52
N LEU A 488 -12.90 -8.01 -16.36
CA LEU A 488 -13.47 -6.71 -16.04
C LEU A 488 -14.93 -6.80 -15.57
N VAL A 489 -15.70 -7.72 -16.16
CA VAL A 489 -17.09 -8.01 -15.79
C VAL A 489 -17.22 -9.18 -14.80
N GLY A 490 -16.10 -9.82 -14.44
CA GLY A 490 -16.03 -10.96 -13.54
C GLY A 490 -15.77 -10.58 -12.07
N ARG A 491 -15.97 -11.54 -11.16
CA ARG A 491 -15.74 -11.33 -9.71
C ARG A 491 -14.31 -10.92 -9.36
N VAL A 492 -13.33 -11.33 -10.18
CA VAL A 492 -11.92 -10.93 -10.05
C VAL A 492 -11.78 -9.40 -10.05
N SER A 493 -12.53 -8.70 -10.90
CA SER A 493 -12.52 -7.22 -10.95
C SER A 493 -13.00 -6.60 -9.63
N GLY A 494 -14.06 -7.15 -9.03
CA GLY A 494 -14.52 -6.71 -7.71
C GLY A 494 -13.44 -6.90 -6.63
N ALA A 495 -12.85 -8.10 -6.56
CA ALA A 495 -11.76 -8.38 -5.62
C ALA A 495 -10.55 -7.48 -5.84
N TRP A 496 -10.15 -7.27 -7.10
CA TRP A 496 -9.04 -6.40 -7.48
C TRP A 496 -9.31 -4.96 -7.02
N TRP A 497 -10.49 -4.40 -7.31
CA TRP A 497 -10.84 -3.03 -6.93
C TRP A 497 -10.90 -2.83 -5.42
N ALA A 498 -11.50 -3.78 -4.68
CA ALA A 498 -11.54 -3.72 -3.22
C ALA A 498 -10.12 -3.69 -2.63
N GLN A 499 -9.22 -4.52 -3.16
CA GLN A 499 -7.82 -4.60 -2.73
C GLN A 499 -6.99 -3.38 -3.16
N PHE A 500 -7.17 -2.91 -4.39
CA PHE A 500 -6.49 -1.75 -4.95
C PHE A 500 -6.90 -0.46 -4.21
N MET A 501 -8.19 -0.26 -3.94
CA MET A 501 -8.65 0.87 -3.13
C MET A 501 -8.08 0.82 -1.72
N ALA A 502 -8.07 -0.36 -1.09
CA ALA A 502 -7.51 -0.54 0.23
C ALA A 502 -6.00 -0.24 0.30
N SER A 503 -5.23 -0.64 -0.69
CA SER A 503 -3.77 -0.47 -0.71
C SER A 503 -3.38 0.92 -1.22
N GLY A 504 -3.96 1.35 -2.35
CA GLY A 504 -3.72 2.63 -3.01
C GLY A 504 -4.15 3.84 -2.19
N SER A 505 -5.22 3.75 -1.40
CA SER A 505 -5.69 4.87 -0.54
C SER A 505 -4.73 5.23 0.60
N ARG A 506 -3.62 4.52 0.77
CA ARG A 506 -2.51 4.94 1.65
C ARG A 506 -1.62 5.99 0.98
N LEU A 507 -1.54 5.97 -0.34
CA LEU A 507 -0.61 6.75 -1.16
C LEU A 507 -1.34 7.87 -1.92
N ALA A 508 -2.49 7.56 -2.50
CA ALA A 508 -3.28 8.48 -3.30
C ALA A 508 -4.42 9.14 -2.50
N ASP A 509 -4.72 10.39 -2.85
CA ASP A 509 -5.79 11.18 -2.26
C ASP A 509 -7.13 10.99 -2.96
N GLN A 510 -7.13 10.68 -4.25
CA GLN A 510 -8.34 10.40 -5.03
C GLN A 510 -8.02 9.29 -6.05
N ILE A 511 -8.91 8.32 -6.21
CA ILE A 511 -8.77 7.24 -7.19
C ILE A 511 -10.02 7.21 -8.05
N PHE A 512 -9.83 7.24 -9.36
CA PHE A 512 -10.90 7.27 -10.35
C PHE A 512 -10.91 5.95 -11.09
N TYR A 513 -12.07 5.34 -11.15
CA TYR A 513 -12.33 4.28 -12.10
C TYR A 513 -12.36 4.86 -13.52
N ASN A 514 -11.73 4.17 -14.48
CA ASN A 514 -11.41 4.70 -15.80
C ASN A 514 -12.63 5.17 -16.62
N ASP A 515 -13.77 4.47 -16.55
CA ASP A 515 -15.03 4.90 -17.16
C ASP A 515 -16.26 4.37 -16.38
N ALA A 516 -17.38 5.07 -16.42
CA ALA A 516 -18.60 4.64 -15.74
C ALA A 516 -19.49 3.70 -16.57
N ILE A 517 -19.45 3.75 -17.91
CA ILE A 517 -20.46 3.17 -18.81
C ILE A 517 -19.91 2.46 -20.05
N ASN A 518 -18.61 2.62 -20.33
CA ASN A 518 -18.02 2.07 -21.55
C ASN A 518 -18.22 0.53 -21.57
N PRO A 519 -18.75 -0.09 -22.64
CA PRO A 519 -18.94 -1.55 -22.71
C PRO A 519 -17.64 -2.35 -22.50
N GLU A 520 -16.49 -1.79 -22.88
CA GLU A 520 -15.20 -2.42 -22.68
C GLU A 520 -14.68 -2.24 -21.24
N TRP A 521 -14.91 -1.08 -20.62
CA TRP A 521 -14.17 -0.68 -19.42
C TRP A 521 -15.00 -0.17 -18.26
N GLY A 522 -16.27 0.14 -18.48
CA GLY A 522 -17.22 0.65 -17.50
C GLY A 522 -17.39 -0.28 -16.31
N PHE A 523 -17.79 0.29 -15.16
CA PHE A 523 -18.32 -0.52 -14.06
C PHE A 523 -19.84 -0.71 -14.14
N LEU A 524 -20.50 -0.02 -15.08
CA LEU A 524 -21.88 -0.28 -15.49
C LEU A 524 -21.90 -0.68 -16.97
N ASP A 525 -22.86 -1.52 -17.33
CA ASP A 525 -23.20 -1.78 -18.72
C ASP A 525 -24.04 -0.64 -19.33
N GLU A 526 -24.36 -0.75 -20.62
CA GLU A 526 -25.17 0.22 -21.35
C GLU A 526 -26.57 0.42 -20.75
N GLY A 527 -27.12 -0.61 -20.10
CA GLY A 527 -28.39 -0.57 -19.37
C GLY A 527 -28.28 -0.07 -17.93
N ALA A 528 -27.13 0.49 -17.55
CA ALA A 528 -26.79 0.92 -16.19
C ALA A 528 -26.83 -0.20 -15.14
N ARG A 529 -26.67 -1.47 -15.55
CA ARG A 529 -26.51 -2.59 -14.62
C ARG A 529 -25.08 -2.66 -14.11
N ALA A 530 -24.95 -2.92 -12.82
CA ALA A 530 -23.67 -2.90 -12.13
C ALA A 530 -22.84 -4.16 -12.36
N TYR A 531 -21.58 -3.97 -12.74
CA TYR A 531 -20.57 -5.02 -12.71
C TYR A 531 -19.95 -5.17 -11.31
N PRO A 532 -19.20 -6.26 -11.03
CA PRO A 532 -18.59 -6.54 -9.72
C PRO A 532 -17.74 -5.40 -9.14
N SER A 533 -17.07 -4.63 -9.99
CA SER A 533 -16.29 -3.45 -9.58
C SER A 533 -17.16 -2.38 -8.92
N TYR A 534 -18.35 -2.09 -9.47
CA TYR A 534 -19.27 -1.10 -8.92
C TYR A 534 -19.62 -1.40 -7.46
N TYR A 535 -19.97 -2.66 -7.14
CA TYR A 535 -20.32 -3.05 -5.78
C TYR A 535 -19.15 -2.90 -4.81
N SER A 536 -17.92 -3.17 -5.28
CA SER A 536 -16.70 -3.02 -4.49
C SER A 536 -16.40 -1.55 -4.20
N LEU A 537 -16.57 -0.67 -5.18
CA LEU A 537 -16.43 0.78 -5.00
C LEU A 537 -17.54 1.36 -4.11
N TRP A 538 -18.77 0.86 -4.23
CA TRP A 538 -19.88 1.24 -3.36
C TRP A 538 -19.62 0.84 -1.90
N LEU A 539 -19.15 -0.39 -1.66
CA LEU A 539 -18.72 -0.85 -0.34
C LEU A 539 -17.62 0.06 0.22
N TRP A 540 -16.65 0.43 -0.61
CA TRP A 540 -15.57 1.33 -0.22
C TRP A 540 -16.09 2.71 0.21
N ASN A 541 -16.86 3.41 -0.65
CA ASN A 541 -17.38 4.75 -0.31
C ASN A 541 -18.33 4.72 0.89
N THR A 542 -19.08 3.63 1.08
CA THR A 542 -20.06 3.51 2.16
C THR A 542 -19.40 3.25 3.52
N PHE A 543 -18.41 2.35 3.57
CA PHE A 543 -17.87 1.83 4.84
C PHE A 543 -16.43 2.30 5.13
N PHE A 544 -15.73 2.80 4.11
CA PHE A 544 -14.37 3.34 4.19
C PHE A 544 -14.30 4.75 3.58
N PRO A 545 -15.19 5.68 3.96
CA PRO A 545 -15.15 7.03 3.39
C PRO A 545 -13.82 7.71 3.72
N SER A 546 -13.36 8.58 2.83
CA SER A 546 -12.17 9.42 3.03
C SER A 546 -12.25 10.15 4.38
N GLY A 547 -11.14 10.16 5.12
CA GLY A 547 -11.04 10.66 6.49
C GLY A 547 -11.26 9.61 7.59
N SER A 548 -11.77 8.42 7.26
CA SER A 548 -11.89 7.32 8.24
C SER A 548 -10.53 6.90 8.80
N LYS A 549 -10.48 6.50 10.08
CA LYS A 549 -9.22 6.10 10.72
C LYS A 549 -8.91 4.66 10.35
N ARG A 550 -7.87 4.43 9.55
CA ARG A 550 -7.40 3.08 9.19
C ARG A 550 -6.86 2.36 10.41
N VAL A 551 -7.14 1.08 10.52
CA VAL A 551 -6.78 0.23 11.65
C VAL A 551 -5.79 -0.84 11.22
N VAL A 552 -4.92 -1.25 12.15
CA VAL A 552 -4.00 -2.38 11.96
C VAL A 552 -4.79 -3.68 11.95
N THR A 553 -4.59 -4.47 10.89
CA THR A 553 -5.21 -5.78 10.70
C THR A 553 -4.14 -6.86 10.58
N THR A 554 -4.53 -8.10 10.85
CA THR A 554 -3.71 -9.31 10.69
C THR A 554 -4.53 -10.37 9.97
N SER A 555 -3.87 -11.18 9.16
CA SER A 555 -4.45 -12.35 8.52
C SER A 555 -3.41 -13.47 8.54
N SER A 556 -3.81 -14.68 8.94
CA SER A 556 -2.92 -15.85 8.93
C SER A 556 -2.70 -16.42 7.54
N SER A 557 -3.27 -15.82 6.50
CA SER A 557 -3.10 -16.24 5.11
C SER A 557 -3.35 -15.08 4.15
N GLN A 558 -2.58 -15.06 3.07
CA GLN A 558 -2.73 -14.10 1.99
C GLN A 558 -3.92 -14.40 1.07
N ALA A 559 -4.60 -15.55 1.23
CA ALA A 559 -5.79 -15.92 0.47
C ALA A 559 -7.02 -15.07 0.82
N ILE A 560 -7.00 -14.41 1.98
CA ILE A 560 -7.95 -13.33 2.31
C ILE A 560 -7.14 -12.07 2.59
N PHE A 561 -7.35 -11.04 1.77
CA PHE A 561 -6.90 -9.70 2.08
C PHE A 561 -7.87 -9.02 3.04
N VAL A 562 -7.30 -8.27 4.00
CA VAL A 562 -8.08 -7.59 5.04
C VAL A 562 -7.62 -6.15 5.24
N SER A 563 -8.59 -5.24 5.32
CA SER A 563 -8.39 -3.85 5.74
C SER A 563 -9.48 -3.44 6.71
N ALA A 564 -9.16 -2.60 7.70
CA ALA A 564 -10.14 -2.13 8.68
C ALA A 564 -10.08 -0.60 8.85
N ALA A 565 -11.21 0.00 9.19
CA ALA A 565 -11.30 1.42 9.48
C ALA A 565 -12.40 1.73 10.51
N ASN A 566 -12.17 2.76 11.31
CA ASN A 566 -13.17 3.37 12.17
C ASN A 566 -13.82 4.55 11.47
N THR A 567 -15.14 4.54 11.42
CA THR A 567 -15.97 5.71 11.15
C THR A 567 -16.52 6.26 12.47
N PRO A 568 -17.17 7.44 12.49
CA PRO A 568 -17.73 7.99 13.73
C PRO A 568 -18.73 7.08 14.45
N THR A 569 -19.42 6.21 13.70
CA THR A 569 -20.54 5.40 14.20
C THR A 569 -20.31 3.89 14.10
N SER A 570 -19.20 3.44 13.52
CA SER A 570 -18.97 2.01 13.29
C SER A 570 -17.49 1.67 13.07
N HIS A 571 -17.20 0.39 13.25
CA HIS A 571 -15.92 -0.24 12.95
C HIS A 571 -16.13 -1.20 11.78
N ASN A 572 -15.44 -0.95 10.67
CA ASN A 572 -15.65 -1.69 9.43
C ASN A 572 -14.41 -2.49 9.09
N MET A 573 -14.61 -3.73 8.66
CA MET A 573 -13.54 -4.59 8.18
C MET A 573 -13.91 -5.13 6.79
N LEU A 574 -13.09 -4.77 5.81
CA LEU A 574 -13.14 -5.25 4.44
C LEU A 574 -12.39 -6.57 4.37
N LEU A 575 -13.03 -7.58 3.79
CA LEU A 575 -12.49 -8.90 3.52
C LEU A 575 -12.59 -9.15 2.03
N VAL A 576 -11.51 -9.61 1.42
CA VAL A 576 -11.47 -9.94 0.00
C VAL A 576 -10.87 -11.32 -0.14
N ASN A 577 -11.64 -12.28 -0.65
CA ASN A 577 -11.05 -13.55 -1.07
C ASN A 577 -10.23 -13.30 -2.34
N THR A 578 -8.94 -13.57 -2.31
CA THR A 578 -8.04 -13.31 -3.45
C THR A 578 -7.75 -14.56 -4.26
N THR A 579 -8.59 -15.59 -4.12
CA THR A 579 -8.37 -16.90 -4.74
C THR A 579 -9.61 -17.35 -5.50
N ASN A 580 -9.40 -18.28 -6.42
CA ASN A 580 -10.46 -18.95 -7.19
C ASN A 580 -11.17 -20.08 -6.40
N VAL A 581 -10.86 -20.26 -5.11
CA VAL A 581 -11.48 -21.26 -4.24
C VAL A 581 -12.18 -20.60 -3.05
N PRO A 582 -13.27 -21.17 -2.52
CA PRO A 582 -13.92 -20.65 -1.33
C PRO A 582 -12.98 -20.62 -0.12
N GLN A 583 -13.12 -19.59 0.72
CA GLN A 583 -12.33 -19.41 1.93
C GLN A 583 -13.25 -19.22 3.15
N VAL A 584 -12.75 -19.56 4.34
CA VAL A 584 -13.45 -19.31 5.61
C VAL A 584 -12.62 -18.37 6.47
N ALA A 585 -13.16 -17.20 6.77
CA ALA A 585 -12.57 -16.22 7.67
C ALA A 585 -13.09 -16.42 9.10
N GLN A 586 -12.18 -16.61 10.05
CA GLN A 586 -12.44 -16.52 11.49
C GLN A 586 -11.92 -15.19 12.00
N ILE A 587 -12.83 -14.32 12.36
CA ILE A 587 -12.58 -12.93 12.68
C ILE A 587 -12.60 -12.77 14.18
N GLY A 588 -11.54 -12.21 14.75
CA GLY A 588 -11.50 -11.73 16.13
C GLY A 588 -11.22 -10.24 16.14
N ILE A 589 -12.05 -9.47 16.82
CA ILE A 589 -11.87 -8.03 16.96
C ILE A 589 -11.74 -7.62 18.42
N ARG A 590 -10.97 -6.55 18.66
CA ARG A 590 -10.85 -5.91 19.97
C ARG A 590 -10.88 -4.39 19.84
N GLY A 591 -11.04 -3.70 20.96
CA GLY A 591 -10.93 -2.23 21.00
C GLY A 591 -12.25 -1.46 20.93
N PHE A 592 -13.35 -2.07 21.36
CA PHE A 592 -14.66 -1.44 21.54
C PHE A 592 -15.23 -1.88 22.90
N PRO A 593 -15.88 -0.99 23.66
CA PRO A 593 -16.33 -1.28 25.03
C PRO A 593 -17.59 -2.16 25.05
N VAL A 594 -18.53 -1.97 24.10
CA VAL A 594 -19.79 -2.72 24.00
C VAL A 594 -20.21 -2.83 22.53
N LEU A 595 -20.52 -4.05 22.07
CA LEU A 595 -21.03 -4.28 20.70
C LEU A 595 -22.56 -4.26 20.71
N ARG A 596 -23.16 -3.28 20.01
CA ARG A 596 -24.62 -3.23 19.83
C ARG A 596 -25.09 -4.24 18.78
N GLU A 597 -24.35 -4.29 17.67
CA GLU A 597 -24.74 -5.05 16.50
C GLU A 597 -23.53 -5.38 15.62
N ALA A 598 -23.56 -6.55 14.98
CA ALA A 598 -22.64 -6.91 13.91
C ALA A 598 -23.44 -7.24 12.64
N ARG A 599 -22.93 -6.83 11.49
CA ARG A 599 -23.60 -6.99 10.19
C ARG A 599 -22.58 -7.37 9.12
N LEU A 600 -23.03 -8.11 8.13
CA LEU A 600 -22.28 -8.47 6.93
C LEU A 600 -22.94 -7.83 5.72
N ARG A 601 -22.12 -7.21 4.88
CA ARG A 601 -22.43 -6.89 3.48
C ARG A 601 -21.53 -7.76 2.62
N LEU A 602 -22.11 -8.60 1.77
CA LEU A 602 -21.37 -9.58 0.98
C LEU A 602 -21.73 -9.45 -0.50
N PHE A 603 -20.71 -9.28 -1.33
CA PHE A 603 -20.78 -9.45 -2.77
C PHE A 603 -20.02 -10.71 -3.16
N ASP A 604 -20.73 -11.69 -3.71
CA ASP A 604 -20.15 -12.99 -4.06
C ASP A 604 -20.76 -13.65 -5.30
N ASP A 605 -21.73 -12.99 -5.93
CA ASP A 605 -22.42 -13.43 -7.15
C ASP A 605 -22.53 -12.23 -8.12
N PRO A 606 -21.98 -12.31 -9.34
CA PRO A 606 -22.05 -11.23 -10.32
C PRO A 606 -23.46 -10.92 -10.82
N GLN A 607 -24.44 -11.81 -10.62
CA GLN A 607 -25.83 -11.57 -11.01
C GLN A 607 -26.68 -10.95 -9.89
N GLN A 608 -26.12 -10.81 -8.69
CA GLN A 608 -26.85 -10.30 -7.52
C GLN A 608 -26.25 -9.01 -6.99
N SER A 609 -27.09 -8.20 -6.36
CA SER A 609 -26.64 -7.05 -5.58
C SER A 609 -26.01 -7.49 -4.25
N VAL A 610 -25.37 -6.54 -3.55
CA VAL A 610 -24.74 -6.81 -2.25
C VAL A 610 -25.77 -7.33 -1.24
N ARG A 611 -25.55 -8.56 -0.77
CA ARG A 611 -26.39 -9.22 0.21
C ARG A 611 -26.15 -8.65 1.61
N PHE A 612 -27.22 -8.61 2.40
CA PHE A 612 -27.19 -8.17 3.78
C PHE A 612 -27.46 -9.33 4.72
N THR A 613 -26.71 -9.42 5.81
CA THR A 613 -26.97 -10.39 6.86
C THR A 613 -26.63 -9.80 8.22
N THR A 614 -27.54 -9.93 9.18
CA THR A 614 -27.23 -9.62 10.59
C THR A 614 -26.42 -10.78 11.16
N LEU A 615 -25.33 -10.45 11.85
CA LEU A 615 -24.45 -11.42 12.47
C LEU A 615 -24.73 -11.52 13.98
N PRO A 616 -24.33 -12.63 14.63
CA PRO A 616 -24.38 -12.72 16.09
C PRO A 616 -23.67 -11.52 16.74
N LYS A 617 -24.19 -11.03 17.88
CA LYS A 617 -23.58 -9.93 18.64
C LYS A 617 -22.33 -10.40 19.39
N SER A 618 -21.29 -10.71 18.64
CA SER A 618 -20.06 -11.30 19.13
C SER A 618 -18.83 -10.54 18.59
N PRO A 619 -17.76 -10.40 19.40
CA PRO A 619 -16.46 -9.94 18.92
C PRO A 619 -15.78 -10.96 18.00
N PHE A 620 -16.33 -12.18 17.93
CA PHE A 620 -15.88 -13.24 17.05
C PHE A 620 -16.93 -13.52 15.97
N GLN A 621 -16.51 -13.50 14.71
CA GLN A 621 -17.36 -13.79 13.56
C GLN A 621 -16.75 -14.87 12.69
N THR A 622 -17.57 -15.70 12.07
CA THR A 622 -17.12 -16.63 11.04
C THR A 622 -17.85 -16.31 9.75
N VAL A 623 -17.11 -16.06 8.68
CA VAL A 623 -17.65 -15.66 7.38
C VAL A 623 -17.09 -16.58 6.31
N LYS A 624 -17.96 -17.19 5.52
CA LYS A 624 -17.58 -17.95 4.32
C LYS A 624 -17.58 -17.01 3.13
N LEU A 625 -16.48 -16.99 2.39
CA LEU A 625 -16.29 -16.17 1.19
C LEU A 625 -16.17 -17.10 -0.02
N GLN A 626 -17.02 -16.90 -1.02
CA GLN A 626 -16.88 -17.57 -2.32
C GLN A 626 -15.62 -17.09 -3.05
N PRO A 627 -15.18 -17.77 -4.12
CA PRO A 627 -14.09 -17.30 -4.97
C PRO A 627 -14.26 -15.83 -5.32
N TYR A 628 -13.21 -15.04 -5.08
CA TYR A 628 -13.19 -13.60 -5.37
C TYR A 628 -14.31 -12.75 -4.70
N ALA A 629 -14.93 -13.26 -3.63
CA ALA A 629 -15.94 -12.51 -2.90
C ALA A 629 -15.35 -11.32 -2.13
N VAL A 630 -16.13 -10.24 -2.06
CA VAL A 630 -15.81 -9.01 -1.32
C VAL A 630 -16.86 -8.82 -0.24
N ALA A 631 -16.42 -8.62 0.99
CA ALA A 631 -17.31 -8.44 2.13
C ALA A 631 -16.90 -7.30 3.03
N VAL A 632 -17.87 -6.64 3.65
CA VAL A 632 -17.65 -5.75 4.79
C VAL A 632 -18.37 -6.31 6.01
N VAL A 633 -17.60 -6.59 7.05
CA VAL A 633 -18.11 -6.87 8.38
C VAL A 633 -18.11 -5.56 9.16
N GLN A 634 -19.31 -5.11 9.54
CA GLN A 634 -19.52 -3.88 10.28
C GLN A 634 -19.90 -4.20 11.72
N PHE A 635 -19.21 -3.57 12.66
CA PHE A 635 -19.48 -3.63 14.08
C PHE A 635 -19.91 -2.24 14.55
N ILE A 636 -21.07 -2.17 15.21
CA ILE A 636 -21.71 -0.91 15.56
C ILE A 636 -21.71 -0.75 17.08
N GLU A 637 -21.18 0.37 17.54
CA GLU A 637 -21.24 0.78 18.96
C GLU A 637 -22.62 1.39 19.29
N PRO A 638 -23.03 1.37 20.57
CA PRO A 638 -24.08 2.25 21.05
C PRO A 638 -23.75 3.73 20.78
N PRO A 639 -24.76 4.60 20.58
CA PRO A 639 -24.52 6.04 20.49
C PRO A 639 -23.74 6.52 21.73
N LYS A 640 -22.70 7.34 21.52
CA LYS A 640 -22.01 8.02 22.63
C LYS A 640 -23.00 9.01 23.24
N ARG A 641 -23.30 8.84 24.52
CA ARG A 641 -24.15 9.76 25.29
C ARG A 641 -23.45 11.08 25.55
#